data_AF-A0A445BZ82-F1
#
_entry.id   AF-A0A445BZ82-F1
#
_cell.length_a   1.000
_cell.length_b   1.000
_cell.length_c   1.000
_cell.angle_alpha   90.00
_cell.angle_beta   90.00
_cell.angle_gamma   90.00
#
_symmetry.space_group_name_H-M   'P 1'
#
loop_
_entity.id
_entity.type
_entity.pdbx_description
1 polymer ?
#
loop_
_entity_poly.entity_id
_entity_poly.type
_entity_poly.pdbx_seq_one_letter_code
_entity_poly.pdbx_strand_id
1 'polypeptide(L)'
;MAEALVAGSFLSASVQTLLETITSVQFQDFFRKTWNLNESILDELETTLLTLQAVLNDAEQKQITNPSVKEWLQRLKDAVHEAEDLLDEVNTVALRHNLEDQHPHQSVAGKVRRFLCSGFRFHMDMNSNLEALCRRLRLFAAQKNGLGLQLVSMRVLVRAPTSSVANELGVVGRDGKSCNRFEGSEITESVRHFSYSRGKYDSSTKFESCYRAKCLRTFLPMPLTDDPTLWWYWKHYLTKRITHDFLLRQRRLRVLSLANYDNINELPNSIGNLLHLRFLDLSFTPIKRLSSAIFKLYNLQTLRLLYCQNLSELPADIGNLVKLRHLDITGTKLKMSRQITTLQHLQTLSTFVVDKQCDGLKLKDMRCFPKLQGKLSIMELCNVDQTIDALEANLKNKEFIEELVLDWSKQADQGLGTETEVLEHLQPSRNIKKFIIESYNGTKFPSWFANSSFSNIVFLSISGCNYCLFLPPLGQLPSLKELYVTRMKTIKIIGPEFYGTSSSSSPFQPFPSLEILSFEEMLDWEEWHVFSIEGLEFPFPSLKHLRLYNCPKLKGHLPRHLPSSLTDVNISYCDQLEASTLHWIASTKSLTIIDGGQHLLPILETDSQCSLSYMKIERSDRLTSLPRMVLSSHCLSDLYLTKVPSFTSFPTESMPSLRTLMLSECKNLEFLPDEACRNYSSLENLMIWDSCHSLSCFPFGSLPVLKYLHIWGCPNLISISLSSVDSYAQNLSNLQILRISNCPNLESFPQGGLSTPNLMEFKVINCGKLNSLPERMNILYALQDLDISNVPQLVSFPQGGLPPKLRSVFIGFCKSLSPVAIAEYGFQWLSSLLKLGIGGDDLVQSFLEENSNAFQHLTILQELHILRCSKIESLPEDRLPSSLLLLRIQDCPLLEARYNNRRKTHFSKISHIPTIRINEDVII
;
A
#
# COMPACT_ATOMS: atom_id res chain seq x y z
N MET A 1 6.52 -30.99 19.26
CA MET A 1 6.21 -31.14 20.72
C MET A 1 6.22 -29.83 21.51
N ALA A 2 6.83 -28.74 21.03
CA ALA A 2 6.72 -27.41 21.66
C ALA A 2 5.42 -26.63 21.34
N GLU A 3 4.65 -27.03 20.32
CA GLU A 3 3.42 -26.35 19.90
C GLU A 3 2.20 -26.63 20.79
N ALA A 4 2.17 -27.75 21.51
CA ALA A 4 1.01 -28.12 22.34
C ALA A 4 0.98 -27.38 23.70
N LEU A 5 2.12 -26.90 24.20
CA LEU A 5 2.21 -26.25 25.52
C LEU A 5 1.81 -24.77 25.52
N VAL A 6 1.65 -24.13 24.36
CA VAL A 6 1.24 -22.71 24.26
C VAL A 6 -0.29 -22.55 24.20
N ALA A 7 -1.04 -23.62 23.91
CA ALA A 7 -2.50 -23.58 23.81
C ALA A 7 -3.21 -23.69 25.18
N GLY A 8 -2.55 -24.27 26.19
CA GLY A 8 -3.12 -24.56 27.52
C GLY A 8 -3.04 -23.41 28.54
N SER A 9 -2.82 -22.16 28.13
CA SER A 9 -2.83 -21.02 29.06
C SER A 9 -4.03 -20.08 28.85
N PHE A 10 -4.82 -20.28 27.80
CA PHE A 10 -5.79 -19.29 27.36
C PHE A 10 -7.18 -19.44 28.01
N LEU A 11 -7.69 -20.67 28.16
CA LEU A 11 -9.05 -20.84 28.69
C LEU A 11 -9.12 -20.55 30.20
N SER A 12 -8.10 -20.98 30.93
CA SER A 12 -7.88 -20.64 32.34
C SER A 12 -7.75 -19.13 32.55
N ALA A 13 -7.00 -18.41 31.70
CA ALA A 13 -6.90 -16.96 31.75
C ALA A 13 -8.23 -16.26 31.42
N SER A 14 -8.99 -16.76 30.44
CA SER A 14 -10.34 -16.27 30.12
C SER A 14 -11.31 -16.41 31.30
N VAL A 15 -11.36 -17.58 31.94
CA VAL A 15 -12.22 -17.83 33.11
C VAL A 15 -11.81 -16.92 34.28
N GLN A 16 -10.50 -16.76 34.52
CA GLN A 16 -9.99 -15.83 35.51
C GLN A 16 -10.42 -14.38 35.23
N THR A 17 -10.38 -13.95 33.97
CA THR A 17 -10.79 -12.60 33.56
C THR A 17 -12.30 -12.39 33.79
N LEU A 18 -13.12 -13.41 33.56
CA LEU A 18 -14.56 -13.36 33.83
C LEU A 18 -14.85 -13.25 35.33
N LEU A 19 -14.12 -14.02 36.15
CA LEU A 19 -14.21 -13.93 37.60
C LEU A 19 -13.88 -12.51 38.07
N GLU A 20 -12.74 -11.96 37.65
CA GLU A 20 -12.34 -10.58 37.98
C GLU A 20 -13.38 -9.54 37.57
N THR A 21 -14.01 -9.76 36.40
CA THR A 21 -15.07 -8.87 35.88
C THR A 21 -16.32 -8.92 36.76
N ILE A 22 -16.79 -10.11 37.13
CA ILE A 22 -18.00 -10.30 37.93
C ILE A 22 -17.80 -9.83 39.38
N THR A 23 -16.59 -9.98 39.92
CA THR A 23 -16.23 -9.53 41.27
C THR A 23 -15.88 -8.05 41.37
N SER A 24 -15.83 -7.32 40.24
CA SER A 24 -15.50 -5.89 40.23
C SER A 24 -16.61 -5.07 40.91
N VAL A 25 -16.23 -4.22 41.88
CA VAL A 25 -17.17 -3.34 42.60
C VAL A 25 -17.98 -2.48 41.66
N GLN A 26 -17.36 -1.95 40.59
CA GLN A 26 -18.05 -1.13 39.59
C GLN A 26 -19.11 -1.93 38.82
N PHE A 27 -18.78 -3.19 38.49
CA PHE A 27 -19.70 -4.09 37.81
C PHE A 27 -20.87 -4.45 38.72
N GLN A 28 -20.60 -4.87 39.95
CA GLN A 28 -21.61 -5.24 40.94
C GLN A 28 -22.54 -4.06 41.29
N ASP A 29 -22.00 -2.86 41.50
CA ASP A 29 -22.79 -1.66 41.79
C ASP A 29 -23.72 -1.29 40.63
N PHE A 30 -23.23 -1.35 39.39
CA PHE A 30 -24.05 -1.10 38.21
C PHE A 30 -25.12 -2.18 38.03
N PHE A 31 -24.74 -3.45 38.21
CA PHE A 31 -25.63 -4.60 38.10
C PHE A 31 -26.76 -4.54 39.15
N ARG A 32 -26.43 -4.15 40.39
CA ARG A 32 -27.40 -3.97 41.48
C ARG A 32 -28.34 -2.78 41.24
N LYS A 33 -27.79 -1.59 40.96
CA LYS A 33 -28.56 -0.33 40.88
C LYS A 33 -29.43 -0.24 39.64
N THR A 34 -28.93 -0.70 38.50
CA THR A 34 -29.55 -0.42 37.19
C THR A 34 -30.41 -1.59 36.72
N TRP A 35 -30.08 -2.83 37.10
CA TRP A 35 -30.72 -4.04 36.54
C TRP A 35 -31.63 -4.79 37.52
N ASN A 36 -31.66 -4.46 38.81
CA ASN A 36 -32.60 -5.02 39.80
C ASN A 36 -32.75 -6.56 39.73
N LEU A 37 -31.62 -7.27 39.61
CA LEU A 37 -31.55 -8.72 39.38
C LEU A 37 -31.17 -9.53 40.62
N ASN A 38 -31.53 -10.81 40.55
CA ASN A 38 -31.40 -11.81 41.60
C ASN A 38 -29.90 -12.09 41.88
N GLU A 39 -29.37 -11.66 43.03
CA GLU A 39 -27.97 -11.86 43.44
C GLU A 39 -27.51 -13.32 43.29
N SER A 40 -28.46 -14.24 43.48
CA SER A 40 -28.26 -15.67 43.32
C SER A 40 -27.65 -16.08 41.98
N ILE A 41 -27.89 -15.37 40.86
CA ILE A 41 -27.34 -15.72 39.54
C ILE A 41 -25.84 -15.42 39.43
N LEU A 42 -25.39 -14.28 39.96
CA LEU A 42 -23.98 -13.90 39.93
C LEU A 42 -23.16 -14.79 40.85
N ASP A 43 -23.66 -15.06 42.07
CA ASP A 43 -23.03 -15.98 43.01
C ASP A 43 -22.93 -17.41 42.43
N GLU A 44 -23.97 -17.86 41.71
CA GLU A 44 -23.93 -19.15 41.03
C GLU A 44 -22.94 -19.18 39.88
N LEU A 45 -22.84 -18.10 39.10
CA LEU A 45 -21.89 -17.99 37.99
C LEU A 45 -20.45 -18.00 38.52
N GLU A 46 -20.17 -17.23 39.58
CA GLU A 46 -18.88 -17.20 40.26
C GLU A 46 -18.50 -18.60 40.78
N THR A 47 -19.40 -19.25 41.52
CA THR A 47 -19.19 -20.61 42.05
C THR A 47 -18.91 -21.62 40.94
N THR A 48 -19.64 -21.53 39.83
CA THR A 48 -19.49 -22.42 38.67
C THR A 48 -18.15 -22.19 37.97
N LEU A 49 -17.75 -20.93 37.76
CA LEU A 49 -16.47 -20.57 37.14
C LEU A 49 -15.28 -20.98 38.01
N LEU A 50 -15.35 -20.80 39.34
CA LEU A 50 -14.33 -21.30 40.28
C LEU A 50 -14.19 -22.82 40.21
N THR A 51 -15.31 -23.54 40.09
CA THR A 51 -15.32 -25.01 39.96
C THR A 51 -14.65 -25.47 38.66
N LEU A 52 -14.92 -24.78 37.55
CA LEU A 52 -14.31 -25.06 36.25
C LEU A 52 -12.81 -24.71 36.27
N GLN A 53 -12.45 -23.54 36.81
CA GLN A 53 -11.06 -23.09 36.97
C GLN A 53 -10.18 -24.14 37.66
N ALA A 54 -10.74 -24.81 38.67
CA ALA A 54 -10.03 -25.81 39.47
C ALA A 54 -9.72 -27.12 38.71
N VAL A 55 -10.38 -27.38 37.57
CA VAL A 55 -10.18 -28.60 36.76
C VAL A 55 -9.60 -28.35 35.37
N LEU A 56 -9.48 -27.08 34.94
CA LEU A 56 -9.02 -26.71 33.60
C LEU A 56 -7.60 -27.18 33.29
N ASN A 57 -6.67 -27.03 34.23
CA ASN A 57 -5.27 -27.44 34.03
C ASN A 57 -5.15 -28.95 33.78
N ASP A 58 -5.92 -29.77 34.50
CA ASP A 58 -5.93 -31.23 34.32
C ASP A 58 -6.62 -31.62 33.01
N ALA A 59 -7.73 -30.95 32.67
CA ALA A 59 -8.41 -31.16 31.39
C ALA A 59 -7.49 -30.84 30.20
N GLU A 60 -6.74 -29.74 30.25
CA GLU A 60 -5.84 -29.31 29.18
C GLU A 60 -4.67 -30.27 28.97
N GLN A 61 -4.20 -30.96 30.03
CA GLN A 61 -3.21 -32.03 29.90
C GLN A 61 -3.84 -33.29 29.29
N LYS A 62 -5.03 -33.67 29.76
CA LYS A 62 -5.74 -34.89 29.31
C LYS A 62 -6.28 -34.80 27.89
N GLN A 63 -6.45 -33.60 27.33
CA GLN A 63 -6.92 -33.43 25.94
C GLN A 63 -5.99 -34.06 24.88
N ILE A 64 -4.71 -34.25 25.22
CA ILE A 64 -3.68 -34.80 24.32
C ILE A 64 -3.93 -36.30 24.09
N THR A 65 -4.37 -37.00 25.13
CA THR A 65 -4.52 -38.46 25.14
C THR A 65 -5.99 -38.91 25.15
N ASN A 66 -6.94 -38.04 25.54
CA ASN A 66 -8.36 -38.37 25.65
C ASN A 66 -9.21 -37.50 24.68
N PRO A 67 -9.75 -38.09 23.59
CA PRO A 67 -10.61 -37.40 22.64
C PRO A 67 -11.89 -36.80 23.25
N SER A 68 -12.47 -37.45 24.27
CA SER A 68 -13.69 -36.97 24.94
C SER A 68 -13.41 -35.72 25.78
N VAL A 69 -12.25 -35.65 26.44
CA VAL A 69 -11.82 -34.43 27.16
C VAL A 69 -11.53 -33.29 26.17
N LYS A 70 -10.96 -33.61 25.01
CA LYS A 70 -10.74 -32.64 23.93
C LYS A 70 -12.05 -32.06 23.39
N GLU A 71 -13.06 -32.89 23.16
CA GLU A 71 -14.39 -32.40 22.73
C GLU A 71 -15.07 -31.56 23.83
N TRP A 72 -15.00 -32.01 25.09
CA TRP A 72 -15.53 -31.27 26.23
C TRP A 72 -14.90 -29.88 26.37
N LEU A 73 -13.56 -29.78 26.29
CA LEU A 73 -12.85 -28.50 26.34
C LEU A 73 -13.25 -27.58 25.20
N GLN A 74 -13.43 -28.12 23.99
CA GLN A 74 -13.85 -27.32 22.84
C GLN A 74 -15.24 -26.71 23.06
N ARG A 75 -16.20 -27.49 23.60
CA ARG A 75 -17.55 -27.00 23.91
C ARG A 75 -17.58 -26.05 25.10
N LEU A 76 -16.75 -26.29 26.12
CA LEU A 76 -16.58 -25.37 27.26
C LEU A 76 -16.02 -24.03 26.79
N LYS A 77 -15.01 -24.05 25.91
CA LYS A 77 -14.43 -22.86 25.30
C LYS A 77 -15.49 -21.99 24.61
N ASP A 78 -16.42 -22.60 23.89
CA ASP A 78 -17.53 -21.85 23.26
C ASP A 78 -18.45 -21.19 24.29
N ALA A 79 -18.74 -21.86 25.42
CA ALA A 79 -19.56 -21.30 26.50
C ALA A 79 -18.85 -20.16 27.25
N VAL A 80 -17.56 -20.34 27.56
CA VAL A 80 -16.74 -19.30 28.21
C VAL A 80 -16.65 -18.06 27.34
N HIS A 81 -16.46 -18.23 26.03
CA HIS A 81 -16.46 -17.09 25.11
C HIS A 81 -17.81 -16.38 24.99
N GLU A 82 -18.93 -17.10 25.09
CA GLU A 82 -20.26 -16.49 25.15
C GLU A 82 -20.45 -15.69 26.45
N ALA A 83 -19.92 -16.18 27.56
CA ALA A 83 -19.87 -15.45 28.82
C ALA A 83 -19.07 -14.14 28.71
N GLU A 84 -17.90 -14.19 28.07
CA GLU A 84 -17.11 -12.98 27.80
C GLU A 84 -17.90 -11.95 26.99
N ASP A 85 -18.61 -12.40 25.95
CA ASP A 85 -19.36 -11.49 25.09
C ASP A 85 -20.53 -10.84 25.85
N LEU A 86 -21.29 -11.60 26.65
CA LEU A 86 -22.39 -11.02 27.46
C LEU A 86 -21.88 -10.04 28.53
N LEU A 87 -20.81 -10.38 29.25
CA LEU A 87 -20.27 -9.52 30.31
C LEU A 87 -19.63 -8.24 29.74
N ASP A 88 -18.96 -8.33 28.59
CA ASP A 88 -18.44 -7.15 27.88
C ASP A 88 -19.60 -6.21 27.44
N GLU A 89 -20.76 -6.77 27.12
CA GLU A 89 -21.94 -6.00 26.69
C GLU A 89 -22.53 -5.22 27.87
N VAL A 90 -22.65 -5.88 29.04
CA VAL A 90 -23.08 -5.24 30.29
C VAL A 90 -22.13 -4.10 30.68
N ASN A 91 -20.82 -4.35 30.65
CA ASN A 91 -19.81 -3.33 30.92
C ASN A 91 -19.90 -2.12 29.96
N THR A 92 -20.22 -2.38 28.69
CA THR A 92 -20.36 -1.31 27.69
C THR A 92 -21.57 -0.44 27.98
N VAL A 93 -22.71 -1.05 28.31
CA VAL A 93 -23.93 -0.33 28.67
C VAL A 93 -23.71 0.48 29.96
N ALA A 94 -22.98 -0.06 30.93
CA ALA A 94 -22.58 0.65 32.14
C ALA A 94 -21.75 1.90 31.84
N LEU A 95 -20.74 1.76 30.98
CA LEU A 95 -19.88 2.86 30.57
C LEU A 95 -20.68 3.95 29.81
N ARG A 96 -21.60 3.54 28.92
CA ARG A 96 -22.51 4.46 28.21
C ARG A 96 -23.36 5.26 29.20
N HIS A 97 -23.99 4.61 30.16
CA HIS A 97 -24.85 5.26 31.16
C HIS A 97 -24.07 6.30 31.98
N ASN A 98 -22.87 5.95 32.45
CA ASN A 98 -22.04 6.85 33.24
C ASN A 98 -21.61 8.11 32.47
N LEU A 99 -21.30 7.99 31.18
CA LEU A 99 -20.88 9.12 30.35
C LEU A 99 -22.06 10.00 29.91
N GLU A 100 -23.22 9.40 29.62
CA GLU A 100 -24.44 10.14 29.28
C GLU A 100 -25.02 10.92 30.47
N ASP A 101 -24.84 10.44 31.71
CA ASP A 101 -25.24 11.15 32.93
C ASP A 101 -24.36 12.37 33.26
N GLN A 102 -23.11 12.40 32.79
CA GLN A 102 -22.17 13.49 33.04
C GLN A 102 -22.37 14.71 32.10
N HIS A 103 -23.19 14.60 31.05
CA HIS A 103 -23.45 15.67 30.08
C HIS A 103 -24.96 15.94 29.86
N PRO A 104 -25.65 16.66 30.77
CA PRO A 104 -27.11 16.83 30.71
C PRO A 104 -27.57 18.06 29.89
N HIS A 105 -27.28 18.15 28.60
CA HIS A 105 -27.96 19.08 27.66
C HIS A 105 -28.08 18.38 26.28
N GLN A 106 -29.22 18.25 25.59
CA GLN A 106 -30.43 19.08 25.46
C GLN A 106 -31.73 18.25 25.30
N SER A 107 -32.83 18.87 25.75
CA SER A 107 -34.25 18.50 25.62
C SER A 107 -34.87 17.65 26.74
N VAL A 108 -36.02 18.15 27.21
CA VAL A 108 -36.92 17.53 28.21
C VAL A 108 -37.51 16.19 27.72
N ALA A 109 -37.45 15.91 26.42
CA ALA A 109 -37.76 14.61 25.83
C ALA A 109 -36.74 13.51 26.22
N GLY A 110 -35.53 13.88 26.66
CA GLY A 110 -34.49 12.96 27.15
C GLY A 110 -34.86 12.25 28.46
N LYS A 111 -35.69 12.86 29.31
CA LYS A 111 -36.14 12.23 30.58
C LYS A 111 -37.11 11.08 30.38
N VAL A 112 -37.93 11.12 29.31
CA VAL A 112 -38.86 10.05 28.94
C VAL A 112 -38.18 8.99 28.04
N ARG A 113 -37.21 9.39 27.21
CA ARG A 113 -36.31 8.46 26.49
C ARG A 113 -35.40 7.64 27.40
N ARG A 114 -35.14 8.12 28.63
CA ARG A 114 -34.37 7.40 29.66
C ARG A 114 -35.02 6.07 30.07
N PHE A 115 -36.31 5.88 29.77
CA PHE A 115 -37.07 4.68 30.14
C PHE A 115 -37.74 3.94 28.97
N LEU A 116 -37.89 4.54 27.78
CA LEU A 116 -38.72 3.94 26.72
C LEU A 116 -37.99 3.80 25.38
N CYS A 117 -37.92 2.52 24.95
CA CYS A 117 -37.64 1.99 23.60
C CYS A 117 -36.18 1.66 23.24
N SER A 118 -35.60 0.70 23.97
CA SER A 118 -34.76 -0.43 23.48
C SER A 118 -34.18 -1.19 24.68
N GLY A 119 -33.85 -0.48 25.77
CA GLY A 119 -33.27 -1.03 27.00
C GLY A 119 -34.15 -2.03 27.77
N PHE A 120 -35.48 -1.85 27.81
CA PHE A 120 -36.37 -2.77 28.53
C PHE A 120 -36.51 -4.17 27.88
N ARG A 121 -36.55 -4.25 26.53
CA ARG A 121 -36.47 -5.55 25.82
C ARG A 121 -35.07 -6.17 25.94
N PHE A 122 -34.03 -5.33 25.86
CA PHE A 122 -32.64 -5.74 26.03
C PHE A 122 -32.36 -6.35 27.42
N HIS A 123 -32.99 -5.78 28.46
CA HIS A 123 -32.87 -6.23 29.84
C HIS A 123 -33.49 -7.62 30.06
N MET A 124 -34.71 -7.86 29.58
CA MET A 124 -35.33 -9.19 29.66
C MET A 124 -34.57 -10.26 28.85
N ASP A 125 -34.13 -9.92 27.62
CA ASP A 125 -33.39 -10.84 26.76
C ASP A 125 -32.02 -11.21 27.38
N MET A 126 -31.27 -10.24 27.93
CA MET A 126 -29.98 -10.50 28.58
C MET A 126 -30.10 -11.38 29.82
N ASN A 127 -31.14 -11.22 30.65
CA ASN A 127 -31.33 -12.05 31.84
C ASN A 127 -31.56 -13.51 31.46
N SER A 128 -32.43 -13.73 30.48
CA SER A 128 -32.67 -15.07 29.95
C SER A 128 -31.40 -15.70 29.36
N ASN A 129 -30.55 -14.90 28.69
CA ASN A 129 -29.27 -15.34 28.14
C ASN A 129 -28.24 -15.67 29.23
N LEU A 130 -28.13 -14.84 30.28
CA LEU A 130 -27.26 -15.08 31.42
C LEU A 130 -27.70 -16.33 32.21
N GLU A 131 -29.00 -16.53 32.43
CA GLU A 131 -29.53 -17.74 33.07
C GLU A 131 -29.25 -19.00 32.23
N ALA A 132 -29.49 -18.94 30.92
CA ALA A 132 -29.21 -20.04 30.00
C ALA A 132 -27.71 -20.41 29.98
N LEU A 133 -26.84 -19.40 29.95
CA LEU A 133 -25.40 -19.56 30.04
C LEU A 133 -24.98 -20.19 31.37
N CYS A 134 -25.52 -19.72 32.49
CA CYS A 134 -25.24 -20.29 33.82
C CYS A 134 -25.63 -21.77 33.89
N ARG A 135 -26.82 -22.14 33.39
CA ARG A 135 -27.25 -23.55 33.30
C ARG A 135 -26.28 -24.39 32.47
N ARG A 136 -25.82 -23.86 31.34
CA ARG A 136 -24.89 -24.57 30.44
C ARG A 136 -23.50 -24.73 31.06
N LEU A 137 -22.95 -23.72 31.74
CA LEU A 137 -21.68 -23.82 32.46
C LEU A 137 -21.77 -24.83 33.62
N ARG A 138 -22.91 -24.90 34.32
CA ARG A 138 -23.13 -25.92 35.37
C ARG A 138 -23.11 -27.34 34.82
N LEU A 139 -23.69 -27.57 33.64
CA LEU A 139 -23.62 -28.89 33.00
C LEU A 139 -22.17 -29.33 32.75
N PHE A 140 -21.30 -28.41 32.32
CA PHE A 140 -19.87 -28.72 32.18
C PHE A 140 -19.21 -28.99 33.54
N ALA A 141 -19.52 -28.20 34.55
CA ALA A 141 -18.99 -28.40 35.90
C ALA A 141 -19.44 -29.76 36.50
N ALA A 142 -20.64 -30.23 36.19
CA ALA A 142 -21.16 -31.53 36.63
C ALA A 142 -20.50 -32.71 35.88
N GLN A 143 -20.13 -32.53 34.60
CA GLN A 143 -19.50 -33.57 33.78
C GLN A 143 -18.05 -33.90 34.20
N LYS A 144 -17.42 -33.08 35.05
CA LYS A 144 -16.02 -33.25 35.47
C LYS A 144 -15.71 -34.62 36.05
N ASN A 145 -16.62 -35.17 36.85
CA ASN A 145 -16.42 -36.46 37.53
C ASN A 145 -16.51 -37.64 36.53
N GLY A 146 -17.40 -37.57 35.54
CA GLY A 146 -17.56 -38.59 34.51
C GLY A 146 -16.41 -38.63 33.49
N LEU A 147 -15.64 -37.54 33.39
CA LEU A 147 -14.44 -37.45 32.56
C LEU A 147 -13.13 -37.75 33.33
N GLY A 148 -13.24 -38.08 34.63
CA GLY A 148 -12.10 -38.37 35.49
C GLY A 148 -11.16 -37.17 35.70
N LEU A 149 -11.69 -35.94 35.66
CA LEU A 149 -10.90 -34.72 35.86
C LEU A 149 -10.60 -34.53 37.36
N GLN A 150 -9.34 -34.26 37.69
CA GLN A 150 -8.85 -34.15 39.06
C GLN A 150 -8.55 -32.70 39.45
N LEU A 151 -8.76 -32.40 40.73
CA LEU A 151 -8.32 -31.18 41.38
C LEU A 151 -6.80 -31.23 41.56
N VAL A 152 -6.05 -30.76 40.58
CA VAL A 152 -4.58 -30.73 40.66
C VAL A 152 -4.15 -29.40 41.29
N SER A 153 -3.78 -29.43 42.57
CA SER A 153 -2.99 -28.37 43.19
C SER A 153 -1.51 -28.63 42.90
N MET A 154 -0.96 -27.97 41.88
CA MET A 154 0.49 -27.91 41.70
C MET A 154 0.97 -26.46 41.69
N ARG A 155 2.10 -26.25 42.36
CA ARG A 155 2.79 -24.97 42.54
C ARG A 155 3.02 -24.28 41.20
N VAL A 156 2.66 -23.01 41.14
CA VAL A 156 2.99 -22.08 40.06
C VAL A 156 4.51 -22.06 39.88
N LEU A 157 5.01 -22.65 38.80
CA LEU A 157 6.35 -22.35 38.29
C LEU A 157 6.25 -20.96 37.66
N VAL A 158 6.58 -19.94 38.44
CA VAL A 158 6.78 -18.58 37.95
C VAL A 158 7.87 -18.63 36.89
N ARG A 159 7.49 -18.40 35.64
CA ARG A 159 8.45 -18.25 34.54
C ARG A 159 8.98 -16.81 34.58
N ALA A 160 10.30 -16.64 34.44
CA ALA A 160 10.94 -15.34 34.35
C ALA A 160 10.40 -14.51 33.16
N PRO A 161 10.39 -13.17 33.24
CA PRO A 161 9.82 -12.32 32.20
C PRO A 161 10.62 -12.49 30.90
N THR A 162 9.95 -12.85 29.81
CA THR A 162 10.54 -12.76 28.47
C THR A 162 10.58 -11.29 28.06
N SER A 163 11.80 -10.77 27.89
CA SER A 163 12.10 -9.47 27.32
C SER A 163 11.51 -9.32 25.92
N SER A 164 10.72 -8.28 25.68
CA SER A 164 10.25 -7.90 24.35
C SER A 164 11.19 -6.86 23.74
N VAL A 165 12.09 -7.31 22.86
CA VAL A 165 12.71 -6.48 21.83
C VAL A 165 12.54 -7.24 20.50
N ALA A 166 11.72 -6.68 19.61
CA ALA A 166 11.96 -6.49 18.18
C ALA A 166 10.62 -6.31 17.45
N ASN A 167 10.56 -5.21 16.69
CA ASN A 167 9.67 -4.99 15.56
C ASN A 167 9.61 -6.21 14.64
N GLU A 168 8.40 -6.57 14.20
CA GLU A 168 8.02 -6.56 12.78
C GLU A 168 6.58 -7.06 12.66
N LEU A 169 5.78 -6.33 11.88
CA LEU A 169 4.38 -6.62 11.56
C LEU A 169 4.30 -7.85 10.64
N GLY A 170 4.47 -9.05 11.20
CA GLY A 170 4.13 -10.32 10.57
C GLY A 170 2.92 -10.93 11.28
N VAL A 171 1.71 -10.74 10.74
CA VAL A 171 0.52 -11.46 11.22
C VAL A 171 0.65 -12.93 10.79
N VAL A 172 1.30 -13.75 11.61
CA VAL A 172 1.27 -15.20 11.47
C VAL A 172 0.00 -15.73 12.14
N GLY A 173 -1.04 -15.94 11.36
CA GLY A 173 -2.25 -16.64 11.79
C GLY A 173 -1.98 -18.15 11.88
N ARG A 174 -2.15 -18.73 13.07
CA ARG A 174 -2.11 -20.19 13.29
C ARG A 174 -3.37 -20.85 12.73
N ASP A 175 -3.20 -21.92 11.97
CA ASP A 175 -4.28 -22.79 11.51
C ASP A 175 -4.97 -23.49 12.69
N GLY A 176 -6.17 -23.03 13.00
CA GLY A 176 -7.09 -23.68 13.91
C GLY A 176 -8.51 -23.39 13.47
N LYS A 177 -9.45 -24.32 13.69
CA LYS A 177 -10.86 -24.26 13.24
C LYS A 177 -11.65 -22.97 13.62
N SER A 178 -11.07 -22.06 14.39
CA SER A 178 -11.63 -20.76 14.80
C SER A 178 -11.14 -19.55 13.97
N CYS A 179 -10.09 -19.73 13.16
CA CYS A 179 -9.50 -18.71 12.28
C CYS A 179 -9.55 -19.25 10.85
N ASN A 180 -10.34 -18.62 9.98
CA ASN A 180 -10.42 -19.00 8.58
C ASN A 180 -9.79 -17.92 7.71
N ARG A 181 -8.76 -18.30 6.95
CA ARG A 181 -8.30 -17.58 5.77
C ARG A 181 -9.20 -18.03 4.62
N PHE A 182 -10.02 -17.13 4.09
CA PHE A 182 -11.00 -17.53 3.09
C PHE A 182 -10.38 -17.67 1.70
N GLU A 183 -10.18 -18.91 1.26
CA GLU A 183 -9.84 -19.32 -0.12
C GLU A 183 -10.98 -20.14 -0.76
N GLY A 184 -12.24 -19.89 -0.36
CA GLY A 184 -13.44 -20.47 -1.00
C GLY A 184 -14.20 -21.57 -0.24
N SER A 185 -14.00 -21.76 1.07
CA SER A 185 -14.69 -22.78 1.89
C SER A 185 -15.96 -22.28 2.61
N GLU A 186 -16.89 -23.16 2.99
CA GLU A 186 -18.07 -22.80 3.80
C GLU A 186 -17.69 -22.22 5.19
N ILE A 187 -18.39 -21.16 5.61
CA ILE A 187 -18.21 -20.51 6.93
C ILE A 187 -19.25 -21.08 7.91
N THR A 188 -18.78 -21.59 9.05
CA THR A 188 -19.65 -22.10 10.12
C THR A 188 -20.19 -20.98 11.02
N GLU A 189 -21.27 -21.25 11.76
CA GLU A 189 -21.85 -20.26 12.70
C GLU A 189 -20.89 -19.86 13.83
N SER A 190 -19.92 -20.73 14.15
CA SER A 190 -18.94 -20.56 15.23
C SER A 190 -17.69 -19.77 14.84
N VAL A 191 -17.53 -19.35 13.58
CA VAL A 191 -16.35 -18.59 13.14
C VAL A 191 -16.28 -17.25 13.89
N ARG A 192 -15.09 -16.97 14.44
CA ARG A 192 -14.81 -15.76 15.22
C ARG A 192 -13.90 -14.78 14.49
N HIS A 193 -12.99 -15.28 13.66
CA HIS A 193 -12.06 -14.43 12.93
C HIS A 193 -12.17 -14.73 11.44
N PHE A 194 -12.54 -13.69 10.68
CA PHE A 194 -12.65 -13.73 9.24
C PHE A 194 -11.64 -12.75 8.63
N SER A 195 -10.68 -13.30 7.91
CA SER A 195 -9.81 -12.53 7.03
C SER A 195 -9.89 -13.07 5.60
N TYR A 196 -9.79 -12.16 4.63
CA TYR A 196 -9.93 -12.50 3.22
C TYR A 196 -8.99 -11.64 2.39
N SER A 197 -8.47 -12.19 1.29
CA SER A 197 -7.74 -11.40 0.30
C SER A 197 -8.71 -10.40 -0.33
N ARG A 198 -8.41 -9.10 -0.24
CA ARG A 198 -9.21 -8.06 -0.89
C ARG A 198 -9.35 -8.40 -2.38
N GLY A 199 -10.48 -8.08 -2.98
CA GLY A 199 -10.67 -8.16 -4.43
C GLY A 199 -10.80 -6.77 -5.01
N LYS A 200 -10.56 -6.61 -6.32
CA LYS A 200 -10.90 -5.36 -7.01
C LYS A 200 -12.39 -5.03 -6.86
N TYR A 201 -13.24 -6.06 -6.92
CA TYR A 201 -14.68 -5.98 -6.71
C TYR A 201 -15.10 -7.03 -5.70
N ASP A 202 -15.27 -6.62 -4.45
CA ASP A 202 -15.76 -7.47 -3.37
C ASP A 202 -17.29 -7.42 -3.33
N SER A 203 -17.88 -8.16 -4.26
CA SER A 203 -19.33 -8.29 -4.44
C SER A 203 -19.99 -9.12 -3.33
N SER A 204 -21.32 -9.07 -3.26
CA SER A 204 -22.06 -9.79 -2.21
C SER A 204 -21.91 -11.31 -2.24
N THR A 205 -21.71 -11.90 -3.42
CA THR A 205 -21.55 -13.36 -3.60
C THR A 205 -20.34 -13.89 -2.85
N LYS A 206 -19.25 -13.10 -2.77
CA LYS A 206 -18.04 -13.43 -2.01
C LYS A 206 -18.30 -13.63 -0.51
N PHE A 207 -19.32 -12.97 0.04
CA PHE A 207 -19.60 -12.94 1.47
C PHE A 207 -20.91 -13.65 1.85
N GLU A 208 -21.56 -14.37 0.93
CA GLU A 208 -22.83 -15.06 1.22
C GLU A 208 -22.71 -16.01 2.41
N SER A 209 -21.61 -16.76 2.49
CA SER A 209 -21.33 -17.65 3.61
C SER A 209 -21.10 -16.90 4.93
N CYS A 210 -20.61 -15.65 4.89
CA CYS A 210 -20.37 -14.83 6.09
C CYS A 210 -21.66 -14.51 6.84
N TYR A 211 -22.81 -14.43 6.15
CA TYR A 211 -24.10 -14.15 6.80
C TYR A 211 -24.55 -15.26 7.76
N ARG A 212 -23.96 -16.46 7.69
CA ARG A 212 -24.18 -17.55 8.65
C ARG A 212 -23.38 -17.37 9.94
N ALA A 213 -22.29 -16.59 9.92
CA ALA A 213 -21.46 -16.36 11.10
C ALA A 213 -22.19 -15.48 12.13
N LYS A 214 -22.48 -16.04 13.30
CA LYS A 214 -23.14 -15.35 14.43
C LYS A 214 -22.16 -14.90 15.51
N CYS A 215 -20.96 -15.49 15.53
CA CYS A 215 -19.95 -15.28 16.58
C CYS A 215 -18.76 -14.41 16.12
N LEU A 216 -18.90 -13.64 15.03
CA LEU A 216 -17.78 -12.95 14.42
C LEU A 216 -17.26 -11.81 15.31
N ARG A 217 -15.97 -11.87 15.62
CA ARG A 217 -15.21 -10.87 16.41
C ARG A 217 -14.24 -10.07 15.54
N THR A 218 -13.79 -10.60 14.40
CA THR A 218 -12.86 -9.91 13.49
C THR A 218 -13.31 -10.01 12.06
N PHE A 219 -13.37 -8.86 11.37
CA PHE A 219 -13.55 -8.74 9.93
C PHE A 219 -12.40 -7.91 9.34
N LEU A 220 -11.48 -8.57 8.63
CA LEU A 220 -10.20 -7.99 8.22
C LEU A 220 -9.88 -8.29 6.75
N PRO A 221 -9.94 -7.32 5.83
CA PRO A 221 -9.39 -7.46 4.48
C PRO A 221 -7.86 -7.46 4.54
N MET A 222 -7.25 -8.46 3.91
CA MET A 222 -5.81 -8.54 3.71
C MET A 222 -5.41 -7.81 2.42
N PRO A 223 -4.27 -7.09 2.40
CA PRO A 223 -3.76 -6.46 1.20
C PRO A 223 -3.54 -7.49 0.09
N LEU A 224 -3.83 -7.08 -1.16
CA LEU A 224 -3.69 -7.89 -2.37
C LEU A 224 -2.24 -8.02 -2.84
N THR A 225 -1.35 -7.12 -2.42
CA THR A 225 -0.03 -6.95 -3.02
C THR A 225 1.06 -6.88 -1.95
N ASP A 226 2.17 -7.57 -2.21
CA ASP A 226 3.44 -7.41 -1.49
C ASP A 226 4.19 -6.13 -1.91
N ASP A 227 3.69 -5.42 -2.95
CA ASP A 227 4.23 -4.12 -3.39
C ASP A 227 3.38 -2.96 -2.84
N PRO A 228 3.85 -2.25 -1.80
CA PRO A 228 3.19 -1.09 -1.22
C PRO A 228 3.31 0.18 -2.07
N THR A 229 3.92 0.16 -3.26
CA THR A 229 4.06 1.35 -4.13
C THR A 229 2.95 1.49 -5.18
N LEU A 230 2.15 0.43 -5.41
CA LEU A 230 1.11 0.40 -6.45
C LEU A 230 -0.33 0.47 -5.92
N TRP A 231 -0.53 0.62 -4.61
CA TRP A 231 -1.86 0.58 -3.97
C TRP A 231 -2.83 1.68 -4.46
N TRP A 232 -2.32 2.83 -4.90
CA TRP A 232 -3.12 3.95 -5.44
C TRP A 232 -3.58 3.74 -6.90
N TYR A 233 -3.01 2.78 -7.62
CA TYR A 233 -3.38 2.49 -9.02
C TYR A 233 -4.63 1.58 -9.09
N TRP A 234 -4.90 0.80 -8.04
CA TRP A 234 -5.94 -0.23 -8.05
C TRP A 234 -7.12 0.22 -7.19
N LYS A 235 -8.20 0.66 -7.84
CA LYS A 235 -9.46 0.94 -7.15
C LYS A 235 -10.12 -0.36 -6.69
N HIS A 236 -10.45 -0.47 -5.41
CA HIS A 236 -11.17 -1.59 -4.80
C HIS A 236 -12.56 -1.15 -4.36
N TYR A 237 -13.56 -2.01 -4.55
CA TYR A 237 -14.95 -1.69 -4.25
C TYR A 237 -15.57 -2.75 -3.35
N LEU A 238 -16.24 -2.34 -2.27
CA LEU A 238 -16.96 -3.22 -1.35
C LEU A 238 -18.48 -3.06 -1.49
N THR A 239 -19.22 -4.16 -1.59
CA THR A 239 -20.68 -4.10 -1.74
C THR A 239 -21.35 -3.37 -0.57
N LYS A 240 -22.38 -2.58 -0.86
CA LYS A 240 -23.14 -1.87 0.20
C LYS A 240 -23.86 -2.82 1.15
N ARG A 241 -24.16 -4.05 0.71
CA ARG A 241 -24.75 -5.08 1.58
C ARG A 241 -23.87 -5.41 2.77
N ILE A 242 -22.54 -5.31 2.63
CA ILE A 242 -21.64 -5.53 3.76
C ILE A 242 -21.73 -4.37 4.73
N THR A 243 -21.59 -3.14 4.24
CA THR A 243 -21.60 -1.94 5.10
C THR A 243 -22.96 -1.68 5.76
N HIS A 244 -24.08 -2.00 5.10
CA HIS A 244 -25.42 -1.67 5.57
C HIS A 244 -26.16 -2.85 6.22
N ASP A 245 -26.06 -4.08 5.69
CA ASP A 245 -26.87 -5.22 6.16
C ASP A 245 -26.07 -6.19 7.04
N PHE A 246 -24.85 -6.53 6.63
CA PHE A 246 -24.02 -7.49 7.34
C PHE A 246 -23.58 -6.95 8.70
N LEU A 247 -23.05 -5.71 8.74
CA LEU A 247 -22.60 -5.09 10.00
C LEU A 247 -23.73 -4.96 11.04
N LEU A 248 -24.99 -4.83 10.63
CA LEU A 248 -26.14 -4.81 11.56
C LEU A 248 -26.30 -6.12 12.34
N ARG A 249 -25.86 -7.25 11.77
CA ARG A 249 -26.00 -8.59 12.38
C ARG A 249 -24.82 -8.93 13.29
N GLN A 250 -23.66 -8.32 13.09
CA GLN A 250 -22.40 -8.68 13.76
C GLN A 250 -22.18 -7.93 15.07
N ARG A 251 -23.07 -8.09 16.05
CA ARG A 251 -22.99 -7.35 17.32
C ARG A 251 -21.72 -7.62 18.11
N ARG A 252 -21.14 -8.82 17.99
CA ARG A 252 -19.94 -9.28 18.73
C ARG A 252 -18.61 -8.79 18.13
N LEU A 253 -18.65 -7.96 17.09
CA LEU A 253 -17.46 -7.53 16.37
C LEU A 253 -16.57 -6.63 17.25
N ARG A 254 -15.30 -7.00 17.35
CA ARG A 254 -14.25 -6.28 18.11
C ARG A 254 -13.24 -5.58 17.19
N VAL A 255 -12.99 -6.15 16.02
CA VAL A 255 -12.05 -5.63 15.02
C VAL A 255 -12.76 -5.52 13.68
N LEU A 256 -12.83 -4.29 13.15
CA LEU A 256 -13.37 -3.99 11.84
C LEU A 256 -12.35 -3.16 11.06
N SER A 257 -11.90 -3.67 9.93
CA SER A 257 -11.19 -2.86 8.94
C SER A 257 -11.97 -2.83 7.64
N LEU A 258 -12.13 -1.63 7.10
CA LEU A 258 -12.70 -1.31 5.81
C LEU A 258 -11.71 -0.48 4.98
N ALA A 259 -10.41 -0.59 5.29
CA ALA A 259 -9.38 0.21 4.66
C ALA A 259 -9.20 -0.10 3.17
N ASN A 260 -8.76 0.90 2.41
CA ASN A 260 -8.47 0.86 0.96
C ASN A 260 -9.65 0.49 0.05
N TYR A 261 -10.89 0.78 0.45
CA TYR A 261 -12.05 0.70 -0.45
C TYR A 261 -12.44 2.10 -0.94
N ASP A 262 -12.43 2.29 -2.25
CA ASP A 262 -12.66 3.56 -2.94
C ASP A 262 -14.11 4.01 -2.95
N ASN A 263 -15.05 3.15 -2.54
CA ASN A 263 -16.47 3.47 -2.50
C ASN A 263 -17.01 3.72 -1.09
N ILE A 264 -16.16 3.69 -0.06
CA ILE A 264 -16.54 3.98 1.33
C ILE A 264 -16.42 5.47 1.59
N ASN A 265 -17.47 6.20 1.22
CA ASN A 265 -17.56 7.65 1.39
C ASN A 265 -18.20 8.05 2.73
N GLU A 266 -18.98 7.15 3.33
CA GLU A 266 -19.66 7.32 4.61
C GLU A 266 -19.90 5.95 5.26
N LEU A 267 -20.08 5.95 6.58
CA LEU A 267 -20.51 4.77 7.32
C LEU A 267 -21.96 4.96 7.80
N PRO A 268 -22.79 3.91 7.78
CA PRO A 268 -24.15 4.01 8.27
C PRO A 268 -24.19 4.21 9.80
N ASN A 269 -25.23 4.89 10.29
CA ASN A 269 -25.44 5.14 11.73
C ASN A 269 -25.53 3.85 12.56
N SER A 270 -25.80 2.71 11.92
CA SER A 270 -25.81 1.39 12.54
C SER A 270 -24.46 0.96 13.10
N ILE A 271 -23.34 1.58 12.68
CA ILE A 271 -22.01 1.31 13.22
C ILE A 271 -21.96 1.50 14.75
N GLY A 272 -22.76 2.42 15.30
CA GLY A 272 -22.86 2.65 16.75
C GLY A 272 -23.49 1.50 17.54
N ASN A 273 -24.02 0.47 16.87
CA ASN A 273 -24.53 -0.76 17.49
C ASN A 273 -23.42 -1.79 17.75
N LEU A 274 -22.21 -1.60 17.22
CA LEU A 274 -21.07 -2.49 17.43
C LEU A 274 -20.38 -2.20 18.77
N LEU A 275 -21.10 -2.39 19.87
CA LEU A 275 -20.70 -1.97 21.22
C LEU A 275 -19.35 -2.56 21.68
N HIS A 276 -18.99 -3.74 21.16
CA HIS A 276 -17.75 -4.44 21.47
C HIS A 276 -16.55 -3.99 20.65
N LEU A 277 -16.72 -3.04 19.73
CA LEU A 277 -15.66 -2.64 18.81
C LEU A 277 -14.52 -1.96 19.57
N ARG A 278 -13.31 -2.51 19.40
CA ARG A 278 -12.05 -2.02 20.00
C ARG A 278 -11.11 -1.46 18.95
N PHE A 279 -11.21 -1.94 17.71
CA PHE A 279 -10.39 -1.50 16.59
C PHE A 279 -11.28 -1.18 15.39
N LEU A 280 -11.16 0.04 14.88
CA LEU A 280 -11.79 0.50 13.66
C LEU A 280 -10.74 1.10 12.73
N ASP A 281 -10.68 0.59 11.51
CA ASP A 281 -9.74 1.05 10.48
C ASP A 281 -10.48 1.40 9.19
N LEU A 282 -10.39 2.68 8.82
CA LEU A 282 -10.97 3.28 7.62
C LEU A 282 -9.87 3.91 6.75
N SER A 283 -8.61 3.55 6.97
CA SER A 283 -7.48 4.11 6.24
C SER A 283 -7.63 3.98 4.74
N PHE A 284 -7.12 4.96 4.00
CA PHE A 284 -7.12 4.96 2.54
C PHE A 284 -8.52 4.86 1.94
N THR A 285 -9.53 5.41 2.62
CA THR A 285 -10.90 5.55 2.09
C THR A 285 -11.20 7.02 1.78
N PRO A 286 -12.07 7.32 0.80
CA PRO A 286 -12.48 8.69 0.49
C PRO A 286 -13.55 9.22 1.46
N ILE A 287 -13.60 8.72 2.69
CA ILE A 287 -14.60 9.08 3.69
C ILE A 287 -14.59 10.59 3.95
N LYS A 288 -15.77 11.20 3.84
CA LYS A 288 -15.92 12.67 3.95
C LYS A 288 -16.18 13.12 5.37
N ARG A 289 -16.93 12.32 6.13
CA ARG A 289 -17.33 12.60 7.52
C ARG A 289 -17.45 11.30 8.30
N LEU A 290 -17.08 11.35 9.58
CA LEU A 290 -17.38 10.29 10.54
C LEU A 290 -18.80 10.50 11.07
N SER A 291 -19.63 9.45 11.03
CA SER A 291 -20.99 9.54 11.63
C SER A 291 -20.91 9.74 13.14
N SER A 292 -21.85 10.48 13.72
CA SER A 292 -21.89 10.70 15.19
C SER A 292 -22.06 9.39 15.98
N ALA A 293 -22.52 8.33 15.31
CA ALA A 293 -22.66 7.00 15.89
C ALA A 293 -21.33 6.34 16.28
N ILE A 294 -20.22 6.68 15.61
CA ILE A 294 -18.88 6.14 15.93
C ILE A 294 -18.46 6.57 17.34
N PHE A 295 -18.82 7.79 17.74
CA PHE A 295 -18.47 8.34 19.06
C PHE A 295 -19.33 7.79 20.20
N LYS A 296 -20.19 6.81 19.91
CA LYS A 296 -20.92 6.00 20.89
C LYS A 296 -20.25 4.64 21.15
N LEU A 297 -19.08 4.40 20.55
CA LEU A 297 -18.27 3.19 20.69
C LEU A 297 -17.26 3.36 21.83
N TYR A 298 -17.74 3.43 23.07
CA TYR A 298 -16.91 3.77 24.24
C TYR A 298 -15.77 2.80 24.56
N ASN A 299 -15.80 1.58 23.99
CA ASN A 299 -14.71 0.60 24.10
C ASN A 299 -13.67 0.70 22.99
N LEU A 300 -13.81 1.64 22.05
CA LEU A 300 -12.85 1.80 20.98
C LEU A 300 -11.48 2.17 21.56
N GLN A 301 -10.47 1.38 21.22
CA GLN A 301 -9.08 1.55 21.65
C GLN A 301 -8.23 2.10 20.52
N THR A 302 -8.52 1.71 19.28
CA THR A 302 -7.78 2.11 18.10
C THR A 302 -8.73 2.60 17.01
N LEU A 303 -8.46 3.82 16.51
CA LEU A 303 -9.10 4.40 15.35
C LEU A 303 -8.03 4.77 14.31
N ARG A 304 -8.04 4.11 13.16
CA ARG A 304 -7.12 4.36 12.05
C ARG A 304 -7.84 5.05 10.89
N LEU A 305 -7.30 6.19 10.50
CA LEU A 305 -7.80 7.11 9.47
C LEU A 305 -6.67 7.55 8.53
N LEU A 306 -5.57 6.78 8.44
CA LEU A 306 -4.43 7.10 7.57
C LEU A 306 -4.88 7.46 6.14
N TYR A 307 -4.36 8.55 5.60
CA TYR A 307 -4.60 9.06 4.25
C TYR A 307 -6.08 9.17 3.85
N CYS A 308 -6.98 9.43 4.79
CA CYS A 308 -8.36 9.84 4.51
C CYS A 308 -8.40 11.32 4.06
N GLN A 309 -7.96 11.60 2.84
CA GLN A 309 -7.74 12.96 2.34
C GLN A 309 -8.99 13.83 2.27
N ASN A 310 -10.18 13.21 2.14
CA ASN A 310 -11.46 13.90 2.05
C ASN A 310 -12.11 14.18 3.42
N LEU A 311 -11.56 13.64 4.51
CA LEU A 311 -12.10 13.83 5.84
C LEU A 311 -11.68 15.22 6.35
N SER A 312 -12.66 16.06 6.70
CA SER A 312 -12.43 17.49 6.99
C SER A 312 -12.32 17.83 8.47
N GLU A 313 -13.02 17.11 9.35
CA GLU A 313 -13.10 17.44 10.77
C GLU A 313 -13.32 16.21 11.66
N LEU A 314 -12.83 16.27 12.90
CA LEU A 314 -13.24 15.40 13.99
C LEU A 314 -14.22 16.17 14.89
N PRO A 315 -15.47 15.69 15.07
CA PRO A 315 -16.47 16.39 15.86
C PRO A 315 -16.11 16.40 17.36
N ALA A 316 -16.74 17.30 18.12
CA ALA A 316 -16.56 17.42 19.57
C ALA A 316 -16.82 16.11 20.34
N ASP A 317 -17.68 15.24 19.80
CA ASP A 317 -18.00 13.94 20.38
C ASP A 317 -16.79 12.98 20.46
N ILE A 318 -15.65 13.28 19.83
CA ILE A 318 -14.42 12.48 19.94
C ILE A 318 -13.99 12.26 21.41
N GLY A 319 -14.29 13.22 22.30
CA GLY A 319 -14.01 13.10 23.72
C GLY A 319 -14.77 11.97 24.43
N ASN A 320 -15.84 11.44 23.82
CA ASN A 320 -16.58 10.30 24.36
C ASN A 320 -15.78 8.99 24.27
N LEU A 321 -14.75 8.91 23.42
CA LEU A 321 -13.95 7.68 23.23
C LEU A 321 -12.90 7.53 24.35
N VAL A 322 -13.33 7.52 25.61
CA VAL A 322 -12.47 7.57 26.80
C VAL A 322 -11.45 6.42 26.92
N LYS A 323 -11.70 5.28 26.26
CA LYS A 323 -10.78 4.13 26.21
C LYS A 323 -9.82 4.17 25.00
N LEU A 324 -9.88 5.21 24.16
CA LEU A 324 -9.04 5.35 22.99
C LEU A 324 -7.58 5.53 23.42
N ARG A 325 -6.72 4.67 22.88
CA ARG A 325 -5.27 4.67 23.09
C ARG A 325 -4.52 5.03 21.83
N HIS A 326 -5.09 4.73 20.67
CA HIS A 326 -4.41 4.90 19.39
C HIS A 326 -5.31 5.63 18.40
N LEU A 327 -4.92 6.85 18.03
CA LEU A 327 -5.53 7.62 16.96
C LEU A 327 -4.49 7.89 15.89
N ASP A 328 -4.66 7.26 14.73
CA ASP A 328 -3.78 7.49 13.57
C ASP A 328 -4.55 8.24 12.49
N ILE A 329 -4.19 9.50 12.29
CA ILE A 329 -4.74 10.44 11.33
C ILE A 329 -3.67 10.93 10.34
N THR A 330 -2.59 10.16 10.16
CA THR A 330 -1.49 10.48 9.24
C THR A 330 -2.01 10.80 7.84
N GLY A 331 -1.54 11.87 7.21
CA GLY A 331 -1.92 12.20 5.82
C GLY A 331 -3.37 12.68 5.65
N THR A 332 -4.02 13.13 6.74
CA THR A 332 -5.34 13.76 6.71
C THR A 332 -5.21 15.28 6.90
N LYS A 333 -6.19 16.06 6.42
CA LYS A 333 -6.24 17.52 6.58
C LYS A 333 -7.33 17.92 7.59
N LEU A 334 -7.34 17.24 8.74
CA LEU A 334 -8.42 17.36 9.72
C LEU A 334 -8.27 18.60 10.60
N LYS A 335 -9.39 19.31 10.77
CA LYS A 335 -9.57 20.18 11.92
C LYS A 335 -9.87 19.34 13.15
N MET A 336 -9.14 19.59 14.23
CA MET A 336 -9.33 18.90 15.52
C MET A 336 -10.07 19.79 16.51
N SER A 337 -11.06 19.22 17.18
CA SER A 337 -11.77 19.89 18.27
C SER A 337 -10.95 19.82 19.57
N ARG A 338 -11.05 20.85 20.41
CA ARG A 338 -10.35 20.90 21.70
C ARG A 338 -10.76 19.78 22.67
N GLN A 339 -11.92 19.16 22.45
CA GLN A 339 -12.47 18.05 23.22
C GLN A 339 -11.61 16.79 23.17
N ILE A 340 -10.71 16.64 22.18
CA ILE A 340 -9.72 15.56 22.15
C ILE A 340 -8.78 15.58 23.36
N THR A 341 -8.60 16.73 24.04
CA THR A 341 -7.81 16.86 25.28
C THR A 341 -8.35 16.03 26.44
N THR A 342 -9.60 15.58 26.36
CA THR A 342 -10.19 14.63 27.33
C THR A 342 -9.55 13.23 27.25
N LEU A 343 -8.92 12.89 26.12
CA LEU A 343 -8.30 11.58 25.88
C LEU A 343 -6.89 11.49 26.48
N GLN A 344 -6.76 11.67 27.79
CA GLN A 344 -5.47 11.75 28.50
C GLN A 344 -4.68 10.44 28.53
N HIS A 345 -5.31 9.32 28.16
CA HIS A 345 -4.68 8.00 28.07
C HIS A 345 -4.22 7.63 26.66
N LEU A 346 -4.26 8.58 25.73
CA LEU A 346 -3.79 8.38 24.37
C LEU A 346 -2.27 8.08 24.37
N GLN A 347 -1.92 6.95 23.75
CA GLN A 347 -0.56 6.46 23.60
C GLN A 347 0.00 6.84 22.23
N THR A 348 -0.82 6.83 21.18
CA THR A 348 -0.35 7.25 19.84
C THR A 348 -1.31 8.28 19.26
N LEU A 349 -0.74 9.43 18.87
CA LEU A 349 -1.40 10.47 18.09
C LEU A 349 -0.45 10.80 16.94
N SER A 350 -0.78 10.34 15.74
CA SER A 350 0.14 10.47 14.61
C SER A 350 0.33 11.92 14.16
N THR A 351 -0.67 12.78 14.36
CA THR A 351 -0.66 14.18 13.89
C THR A 351 -1.34 15.09 14.90
N PHE A 352 -0.67 16.18 15.25
CA PHE A 352 -1.17 17.27 16.08
C PHE A 352 -1.17 18.55 15.24
N VAL A 353 -2.35 19.12 14.98
CA VAL A 353 -2.53 20.30 14.13
C VAL A 353 -2.79 21.50 15.03
N VAL A 354 -1.92 22.50 14.99
CA VAL A 354 -2.08 23.75 15.75
C VAL A 354 -3.05 24.67 15.00
N ASP A 355 -4.11 25.10 15.66
CA ASP A 355 -5.15 25.95 15.08
C ASP A 355 -5.14 27.34 15.74
N LYS A 356 -5.28 28.39 14.92
CA LYS A 356 -5.40 29.77 15.37
C LYS A 356 -6.79 30.08 15.95
N GLN A 357 -7.82 29.35 15.53
CA GLN A 357 -9.21 29.54 15.97
C GLN A 357 -9.41 29.21 17.46
N CYS A 358 -10.40 29.84 18.11
CA CYS A 358 -10.65 29.69 19.55
C CYS A 358 -11.09 28.26 19.96
N ASP A 359 -11.81 27.56 19.08
CA ASP A 359 -12.33 26.21 19.34
C ASP A 359 -11.36 25.09 18.93
N GLY A 360 -10.23 25.46 18.30
CA GLY A 360 -9.20 24.54 17.86
C GLY A 360 -8.13 24.28 18.92
N LEU A 361 -7.22 23.35 18.61
CA LEU A 361 -6.12 22.98 19.51
C LEU A 361 -5.00 24.03 19.51
N LYS A 362 -4.59 24.45 20.69
CA LYS A 362 -3.39 25.25 20.90
C LYS A 362 -2.19 24.36 21.21
N LEU A 363 -0.98 24.83 20.93
CA LEU A 363 0.23 24.03 21.12
C LEU A 363 0.42 23.59 22.59
N LYS A 364 0.06 24.43 23.56
CA LYS A 364 0.07 24.07 24.99
C LYS A 364 -0.84 22.90 25.35
N ASP A 365 -1.89 22.61 24.59
CA ASP A 365 -2.81 21.52 24.88
C ASP A 365 -2.12 20.14 24.73
N MET A 366 -0.94 20.08 24.11
CA MET A 366 -0.09 18.88 24.07
C MET A 366 0.32 18.34 25.45
N ARG A 367 0.29 19.19 26.49
CA ARG A 367 0.53 18.76 27.88
C ARG A 367 -0.48 17.72 28.37
N CYS A 368 -1.68 17.69 27.76
CA CYS A 368 -2.74 16.74 28.07
C CYS A 368 -2.45 15.31 27.59
N PHE A 369 -1.40 15.10 26.78
CA PHE A 369 -1.02 13.80 26.24
C PHE A 369 0.39 13.37 26.71
N PRO A 370 0.57 13.02 28.00
CA PRO A 370 1.89 12.70 28.55
C PRO A 370 2.43 11.33 28.10
N LYS A 371 1.57 10.42 27.66
CA LYS A 371 1.93 9.03 27.31
C LYS A 371 2.19 8.79 25.82
N LEU A 372 2.36 9.86 25.04
CA LEU A 372 2.59 9.73 23.60
C LEU A 372 3.90 9.00 23.31
N GLN A 373 3.83 8.05 22.39
CA GLN A 373 4.94 7.22 21.96
C GLN A 373 4.90 6.99 20.44
N GLY A 374 6.05 6.56 19.89
CA GLY A 374 6.19 6.25 18.47
C GLY A 374 6.33 7.51 17.61
N LYS A 375 5.46 7.63 16.59
CA LYS A 375 5.49 8.74 15.63
C LYS A 375 4.53 9.86 16.03
N LEU A 376 5.04 11.10 16.00
CA LEU A 376 4.27 12.32 16.18
C LEU A 376 4.63 13.33 15.08
N SER A 377 3.62 13.89 14.44
CA SER A 377 3.78 15.00 13.50
C SER A 377 3.06 16.23 14.02
N ILE A 378 3.76 17.33 14.25
CA ILE A 378 3.17 18.60 14.67
C ILE A 378 3.11 19.51 13.45
N MET A 379 1.89 19.86 13.05
CA MET A 379 1.58 20.54 11.80
C MET A 379 1.06 21.95 12.08
N GLU A 380 1.22 22.81 11.09
CA GLU A 380 0.72 24.19 11.09
C GLU A 380 1.28 25.02 12.27
N LEU A 381 2.56 24.81 12.58
CA LEU A 381 3.28 25.52 13.65
C LEU A 381 3.38 27.03 13.42
N CYS A 382 3.10 27.52 12.20
CA CYS A 382 2.92 28.94 11.92
C CYS A 382 1.73 29.58 12.67
N ASN A 383 0.82 28.78 13.23
CA ASN A 383 -0.33 29.26 14.00
C ASN A 383 -0.04 29.47 15.50
N VAL A 384 1.22 29.35 15.94
CA VAL A 384 1.61 29.55 17.34
C VAL A 384 1.64 31.05 17.66
N ASP A 385 0.72 31.49 18.51
CA ASP A 385 0.60 32.91 18.87
C ASP A 385 1.56 33.34 20.01
N GLN A 386 1.96 32.42 20.90
CA GLN A 386 2.79 32.70 22.07
C GLN A 386 3.91 31.65 22.21
N THR A 387 5.15 32.09 22.39
CA THR A 387 6.31 31.19 22.50
C THR A 387 6.26 30.30 23.75
N ILE A 388 5.58 30.75 24.80
CA ILE A 388 5.35 29.95 26.02
C ILE A 388 4.52 28.69 25.75
N ASP A 389 3.62 28.69 24.75
CA ASP A 389 2.82 27.51 24.42
C ASP A 389 3.71 26.36 23.91
N ALA A 390 4.84 26.68 23.26
CA ALA A 390 5.84 25.70 22.84
C ALA A 390 6.59 25.09 24.03
N LEU A 391 6.90 25.90 25.04
CA LEU A 391 7.50 25.41 26.29
C LEU A 391 6.53 24.48 27.03
N GLU A 392 5.24 24.85 27.11
CA GLU A 392 4.21 24.05 27.75
C GLU A 392 3.90 22.73 27.04
N ALA A 393 4.18 22.62 25.73
CA ALA A 393 4.03 21.37 24.98
C ALA A 393 4.95 20.25 25.52
N ASN A 394 6.07 20.63 26.16
CA ASN A 394 6.96 19.75 26.91
C ASN A 394 7.40 18.49 26.14
N LEU A 395 7.89 18.68 24.91
CA LEU A 395 8.38 17.58 24.06
C LEU A 395 9.56 16.83 24.67
N LYS A 396 10.41 17.53 25.42
CA LYS A 396 11.59 16.97 26.09
C LYS A 396 11.26 15.79 27.01
N ASN A 397 10.13 15.85 27.71
CA ASN A 397 9.71 14.79 28.65
C ASN A 397 8.89 13.68 28.00
N LYS A 398 8.65 13.73 26.68
CA LYS A 398 7.96 12.66 25.94
C LYS A 398 9.00 11.67 25.38
N GLU A 399 9.61 10.91 26.28
CA GLU A 399 10.78 10.06 26.01
C GLU A 399 10.53 8.88 25.08
N PHE A 400 9.27 8.49 24.88
CA PHE A 400 8.89 7.36 24.03
C PHE A 400 8.57 7.76 22.58
N ILE A 401 8.72 9.04 22.22
CA ILE A 401 8.63 9.49 20.82
C ILE A 401 9.95 9.18 20.12
N GLU A 402 9.88 8.38 19.06
CA GLU A 402 11.03 7.97 18.26
C GLU A 402 11.06 8.66 16.89
N GLU A 403 9.89 9.07 16.36
CA GLU A 403 9.79 9.82 15.11
C GLU A 403 9.05 11.14 15.34
N LEU A 404 9.68 12.24 14.97
CA LEU A 404 9.10 13.58 15.11
C LEU A 404 9.14 14.33 13.78
N VAL A 405 8.00 14.88 13.37
CA VAL A 405 7.88 15.80 12.24
C VAL A 405 7.42 17.14 12.79
N LEU A 406 8.10 18.23 12.45
CA LEU A 406 7.68 19.59 12.75
C LEU A 406 7.46 20.35 11.44
N ASP A 407 6.23 20.79 11.17
CA ASP A 407 5.84 21.46 9.94
C ASP A 407 5.19 22.82 10.21
N TRP A 408 5.69 23.86 9.54
CA TRP A 408 5.23 25.25 9.59
C TRP A 408 4.31 25.65 8.42
N SER A 409 3.84 24.71 7.61
CA SER A 409 3.11 25.00 6.38
C SER A 409 1.79 25.78 6.59
N LYS A 410 1.75 27.01 6.04
CA LYS A 410 0.79 27.52 5.03
C LYS A 410 1.42 28.76 4.37
N GLN A 411 2.01 28.60 3.17
CA GLN A 411 2.76 29.68 2.52
C GLN A 411 1.83 30.78 1.97
N ALA A 412 1.91 31.98 2.57
CA ALA A 412 2.15 33.27 1.90
C ALA A 412 2.40 34.37 2.95
N ASP A 413 3.66 34.80 2.98
CA ASP A 413 4.22 36.10 3.39
C ASP A 413 4.08 36.64 4.83
N GLN A 414 5.28 36.98 5.34
CA GLN A 414 5.66 37.65 6.60
C GLN A 414 5.78 36.73 7.82
N GLY A 415 6.99 36.17 7.99
CA GLY A 415 7.42 35.59 9.25
C GLY A 415 7.40 36.64 10.36
N LEU A 416 6.58 36.40 11.38
CA LEU A 416 6.76 37.02 12.68
C LEU A 416 8.06 36.44 13.28
N GLY A 417 8.92 37.28 13.84
CA GLY A 417 10.24 36.88 14.35
C GLY A 417 10.23 35.86 15.51
N THR A 418 9.07 35.31 15.88
CA THR A 418 8.86 34.35 16.98
C THR A 418 9.31 32.92 16.66
N GLU A 419 9.52 32.60 15.38
CA GLU A 419 9.61 31.19 14.94
C GLU A 419 10.89 30.51 15.41
N THR A 420 11.97 31.29 15.51
CA THR A 420 13.24 30.83 16.07
C THR A 420 13.10 30.46 17.54
N GLU A 421 12.35 31.25 18.31
CA GLU A 421 12.10 31.01 19.73
C GLU A 421 11.14 29.83 19.94
N VAL A 422 10.11 29.69 19.09
CA VAL A 422 9.21 28.53 19.09
C VAL A 422 10.01 27.25 18.87
N LEU A 423 10.87 27.20 17.85
CA LEU A 423 11.69 26.02 17.57
C LEU A 423 12.72 25.77 18.69
N GLU A 424 13.31 26.80 19.29
CA GLU A 424 14.20 26.63 20.45
C GLU A 424 13.47 25.94 21.63
N HIS A 425 12.22 26.34 21.93
CA HIS A 425 11.41 25.73 22.99
C HIS A 425 10.84 24.35 22.65
N LEU A 426 10.76 23.97 21.37
CA LEU A 426 10.32 22.64 20.93
C LEU A 426 11.44 21.59 20.98
N GLN A 427 12.39 21.73 21.93
CA GLN A 427 13.44 20.74 22.14
C GLN A 427 12.85 19.34 22.41
N PRO A 428 13.14 18.33 21.59
CA PRO A 428 12.65 16.99 21.80
C PRO A 428 13.48 16.19 22.81
N SER A 429 12.99 14.99 23.15
CA SER A 429 13.76 14.01 23.91
C SER A 429 14.96 13.48 23.09
N ARG A 430 15.97 12.97 23.78
CA ARG A 430 17.20 12.44 23.14
C ARG A 430 17.02 11.07 22.48
N ASN A 431 15.83 10.47 22.59
CA ASN A 431 15.51 9.14 22.08
C ASN A 431 15.02 9.14 20.63
N ILE A 432 14.91 10.32 20.00
CA ILE A 432 14.49 10.44 18.61
C ILE A 432 15.47 9.72 17.68
N LYS A 433 14.91 8.91 16.79
CA LYS A 433 15.60 8.20 15.71
C LYS A 433 15.35 8.85 14.35
N LYS A 434 14.15 9.39 14.12
CA LYS A 434 13.76 10.05 12.87
C LYS A 434 13.28 11.47 13.15
N PHE A 435 13.93 12.44 12.54
CA PHE A 435 13.55 13.84 12.68
C PHE A 435 13.33 14.50 11.32
N ILE A 436 12.19 15.16 11.16
CA ILE A 436 11.83 15.87 9.93
C ILE A 436 11.40 17.28 10.30
N ILE A 437 11.95 18.26 9.62
CA ILE A 437 11.51 19.65 9.69
C ILE A 437 11.11 20.15 8.31
N GLU A 438 9.91 20.71 8.22
CA GLU A 438 9.32 21.19 6.97
C GLU A 438 8.88 22.65 7.10
N SER A 439 9.14 23.43 6.03
CA SER A 439 8.64 24.79 5.87
C SER A 439 9.00 25.77 6.99
N TYR A 440 10.08 25.51 7.75
CA TYR A 440 10.47 26.37 8.87
C TYR A 440 10.87 27.77 8.38
N ASN A 441 10.21 28.78 8.94
CA ASN A 441 10.34 30.17 8.49
C ASN A 441 11.38 31.00 9.28
N GLY A 442 12.08 30.40 10.24
CA GLY A 442 13.16 31.09 10.95
C GLY A 442 14.45 31.18 10.13
N THR A 443 15.34 32.07 10.54
CA THR A 443 16.60 32.34 9.83
C THR A 443 17.77 31.47 10.31
N LYS A 444 17.62 30.83 11.48
CA LYS A 444 18.63 29.98 12.12
C LYS A 444 17.98 28.77 12.79
N PHE A 445 18.68 27.65 12.81
CA PHE A 445 18.32 26.46 13.59
C PHE A 445 18.70 26.65 15.07
N PRO A 446 18.00 25.98 16.00
CA PRO A 446 18.24 26.15 17.43
C PRO A 446 19.55 25.51 17.87
N SER A 447 20.04 25.94 19.03
CA SER A 447 21.33 25.49 19.58
C SER A 447 21.41 23.99 19.81
N TRP A 448 20.28 23.35 20.08
CA TRP A 448 20.17 21.93 20.36
C TRP A 448 20.12 21.05 19.09
N PHE A 449 19.78 21.60 17.91
CA PHE A 449 19.40 20.84 16.71
C PHE A 449 20.44 19.81 16.24
N ALA A 450 21.72 20.17 16.36
CA ALA A 450 22.86 19.35 15.93
C ALA A 450 23.81 19.06 17.10
N ASN A 451 23.29 19.06 18.33
CA ASN A 451 24.07 18.72 19.51
C ASN A 451 24.36 17.22 19.56
N SER A 452 25.60 16.84 19.91
CA SER A 452 26.03 15.43 20.06
C SER A 452 25.18 14.60 21.03
N SER A 453 24.41 15.25 21.92
CA SER A 453 23.41 14.60 22.79
C SER A 453 22.32 13.86 22.02
N PHE A 454 22.05 14.21 20.76
CA PHE A 454 21.10 13.52 19.87
C PHE A 454 21.76 12.38 19.10
N SER A 455 22.54 11.56 19.81
CA SER A 455 23.31 10.45 19.25
C SER A 455 22.46 9.33 18.65
N ASN A 456 21.15 9.31 18.89
CA ASN A 456 20.24 8.29 18.37
C ASN A 456 19.61 8.62 17.01
N ILE A 457 19.77 9.85 16.49
CA ILE A 457 19.17 10.24 15.22
C ILE A 457 19.84 9.47 14.09
N VAL A 458 19.04 8.67 13.38
CA VAL A 458 19.43 7.85 12.22
C VAL A 458 18.97 8.49 10.91
N PHE A 459 17.80 9.14 10.92
CA PHE A 459 17.21 9.79 9.76
C PHE A 459 16.96 11.26 10.06
N LEU A 460 17.44 12.15 9.19
CA LEU A 460 17.18 13.58 9.26
C LEU A 460 16.73 14.10 7.89
N SER A 461 15.60 14.79 7.85
CA SER A 461 15.15 15.53 6.67
C SER A 461 14.84 16.98 7.00
N ILE A 462 15.42 17.89 6.22
CA ILE A 462 15.21 19.33 6.29
C ILE A 462 14.63 19.75 4.94
N SER A 463 13.39 20.25 4.91
CA SER A 463 12.70 20.61 3.67
C SER A 463 12.08 22.00 3.73
N GLY A 464 12.23 22.79 2.67
CA GLY A 464 11.46 24.02 2.49
C GLY A 464 11.77 25.14 3.49
N CYS A 465 12.90 25.06 4.20
CA CYS A 465 13.32 26.05 5.21
C CYS A 465 13.97 27.25 4.51
N ASN A 466 13.15 28.01 3.78
CA ASN A 466 13.59 28.94 2.73
C ASN A 466 14.35 30.17 3.20
N TYR A 467 14.33 30.50 4.49
CA TYR A 467 14.98 31.69 5.06
C TYR A 467 16.25 31.36 5.87
N CYS A 468 16.56 30.07 6.03
CA CYS A 468 17.75 29.63 6.75
C CYS A 468 19.01 29.98 5.96
N LEU A 469 19.93 30.70 6.62
CA LEU A 469 21.16 31.16 5.97
C LEU A 469 22.24 30.07 5.90
N PHE A 470 22.25 29.14 6.87
CA PHE A 470 23.26 28.09 7.01
C PHE A 470 22.61 26.79 7.49
N LEU A 471 23.22 25.66 7.15
CA LEU A 471 22.90 24.37 7.77
C LEU A 471 23.55 24.26 9.16
N PRO A 472 22.91 23.56 10.11
CA PRO A 472 23.51 23.32 11.42
C PRO A 472 24.67 22.30 11.34
N PRO A 473 25.50 22.13 12.39
CA PRO A 473 26.66 21.24 12.40
C PRO A 473 26.29 19.74 12.47
N LEU A 474 25.60 19.25 11.45
CA LEU A 474 25.03 17.91 11.37
C LEU A 474 26.09 16.81 11.37
N GLY A 475 27.34 17.10 11.01
CA GLY A 475 28.44 16.13 11.04
C GLY A 475 28.78 15.62 12.44
N GLN A 476 28.32 16.30 13.50
CA GLN A 476 28.51 15.86 14.89
C GLN A 476 27.55 14.73 15.32
N LEU A 477 26.57 14.36 14.48
CA LEU A 477 25.60 13.32 14.79
C LEU A 477 26.18 11.92 14.46
N PRO A 478 26.53 11.09 15.46
CA PRO A 478 27.30 9.87 15.24
C PRO A 478 26.51 8.73 14.56
N SER A 479 25.20 8.66 14.77
CA SER A 479 24.36 7.57 14.23
C SER A 479 23.60 7.94 12.96
N LEU A 480 23.80 9.16 12.44
CA LEU A 480 23.07 9.64 11.27
C LEU A 480 23.46 8.81 10.04
N LYS A 481 22.48 8.10 9.46
CA LYS A 481 22.63 7.27 8.27
C LYS A 481 22.02 7.91 7.03
N GLU A 482 20.92 8.63 7.19
CA GLU A 482 20.17 9.20 6.09
C GLU A 482 19.96 10.70 6.30
N LEU A 483 20.50 11.51 5.38
CA LEU A 483 20.35 12.96 5.39
C LEU A 483 19.76 13.46 4.08
N TYR A 484 18.59 14.10 4.20
CA TYR A 484 17.90 14.74 3.09
C TYR A 484 17.78 16.24 3.35
N VAL A 485 18.36 17.06 2.47
CA VAL A 485 18.23 18.51 2.51
C VAL A 485 17.58 18.95 1.20
N THR A 486 16.36 19.46 1.29
CA THR A 486 15.54 19.73 0.10
C THR A 486 14.93 21.12 0.13
N ARG A 487 14.77 21.75 -1.04
CA ARG A 487 14.08 23.04 -1.20
C ARG A 487 14.59 24.14 -0.27
N MET A 488 15.91 24.32 -0.18
CA MET A 488 16.51 25.42 0.59
C MET A 488 16.85 26.57 -0.35
N LYS A 489 16.08 27.67 -0.30
CA LYS A 489 16.25 28.80 -1.23
C LYS A 489 17.43 29.70 -0.90
N THR A 490 17.65 30.10 0.35
CA THR A 490 18.66 31.13 0.69
C THR A 490 20.09 30.63 0.83
N ILE A 491 20.31 29.31 0.90
CA ILE A 491 21.64 28.74 1.16
C ILE A 491 22.47 28.82 -0.12
N LYS A 492 23.50 29.66 -0.08
CA LYS A 492 24.48 29.81 -1.18
C LYS A 492 25.73 28.97 -1.01
N ILE A 493 26.15 28.77 0.23
CA ILE A 493 27.41 28.10 0.55
C ILE A 493 27.09 27.05 1.62
N ILE A 494 27.57 25.82 1.39
CA ILE A 494 27.68 24.80 2.44
C ILE A 494 29.14 24.79 2.87
N GLY A 495 29.42 25.41 4.01
CA GLY A 495 30.76 25.63 4.55
C GLY A 495 31.18 24.62 5.61
N PRO A 496 32.35 24.84 6.26
CA PRO A 496 32.87 24.01 7.35
C PRO A 496 31.89 23.81 8.52
N GLU A 497 30.98 24.76 8.74
CA GLU A 497 29.97 24.72 9.79
C GLU A 497 29.04 23.52 9.70
N PHE A 498 28.81 22.96 8.50
CA PHE A 498 27.97 21.78 8.28
C PHE A 498 28.56 20.51 8.91
N TYR A 499 29.90 20.38 8.89
CA TYR A 499 30.60 19.23 9.44
C TYR A 499 30.73 19.31 10.97
N GLY A 500 30.76 20.52 11.52
CA GLY A 500 30.96 20.79 12.94
C GLY A 500 32.44 20.67 13.38
N THR A 501 32.69 20.99 14.65
CA THR A 501 34.03 20.96 15.27
C THR A 501 34.05 20.01 16.47
N SER A 502 35.21 19.40 16.78
CA SER A 502 35.41 18.73 18.07
C SER A 502 35.81 19.73 19.15
N SER A 503 35.32 19.50 20.37
CA SER A 503 35.78 20.14 21.60
C SER A 503 36.88 19.34 22.31
N SER A 504 37.35 18.25 21.73
CA SER A 504 38.35 17.32 22.30
C SER A 504 39.60 17.19 21.44
N SER A 505 40.73 16.86 22.08
CA SER A 505 42.07 16.67 21.50
C SER A 505 42.23 15.41 20.61
N SER A 506 41.13 14.78 20.21
CA SER A 506 41.08 13.60 19.34
C SER A 506 40.69 13.98 17.91
N PRO A 507 41.13 13.23 16.87
CA PRO A 507 40.73 13.48 15.49
C PRO A 507 39.21 13.37 15.34
N PHE A 508 38.57 14.44 14.86
CA PHE A 508 37.13 14.53 14.63
C PHE A 508 36.79 13.93 13.28
N GLN A 509 35.96 12.88 13.26
CA GLN A 509 35.39 12.34 12.04
C GLN A 509 33.94 12.82 11.91
N PRO A 510 33.63 13.76 11.01
CA PRO A 510 32.25 14.09 10.67
C PRO A 510 31.53 12.87 10.10
N PHE A 511 30.21 12.81 10.28
CA PHE A 511 29.30 11.86 9.63
C PHE A 511 29.81 10.40 9.58
N PRO A 512 30.21 9.79 10.72
CA PRO A 512 30.87 8.49 10.72
C PRO A 512 29.99 7.35 10.17
N SER A 513 28.66 7.47 10.29
CA SER A 513 27.69 6.45 9.91
C SER A 513 26.85 6.79 8.67
N LEU A 514 27.12 7.92 7.99
CA LEU A 514 26.23 8.40 6.93
C LEU A 514 26.31 7.52 5.69
N GLU A 515 25.17 6.93 5.30
CA GLU A 515 25.02 6.01 4.17
C GLU A 515 24.36 6.69 2.96
N ILE A 516 23.39 7.59 3.20
CA ILE A 516 22.64 8.34 2.18
C ILE A 516 22.77 9.84 2.42
N LEU A 517 23.26 10.55 1.39
CA LEU A 517 23.28 12.00 1.35
C LEU A 517 22.53 12.50 0.12
N SER A 518 21.49 13.31 0.34
CA SER A 518 20.64 13.83 -0.73
C SER A 518 20.43 15.33 -0.61
N PHE A 519 20.82 16.07 -1.64
CA PHE A 519 20.48 17.47 -1.84
C PHE A 519 19.53 17.60 -3.03
N GLU A 520 18.34 18.16 -2.80
CA GLU A 520 17.33 18.31 -3.86
C GLU A 520 16.75 19.74 -3.89
N GLU A 521 16.54 20.31 -5.08
CA GLU A 521 15.94 21.64 -5.27
C GLU A 521 16.68 22.78 -4.51
N MET A 522 18.02 22.75 -4.51
CA MET A 522 18.90 23.76 -3.89
C MET A 522 19.26 24.87 -4.90
N LEU A 523 18.31 25.75 -5.20
CA LEU A 523 18.36 26.62 -6.39
C LEU A 523 19.44 27.71 -6.37
N ASP A 524 19.78 28.26 -5.20
CA ASP A 524 20.81 29.30 -5.06
C ASP A 524 22.15 28.77 -4.52
N TRP A 525 22.30 27.45 -4.36
CA TRP A 525 23.52 26.85 -3.87
C TRP A 525 24.63 26.96 -4.91
N GLU A 526 25.69 27.70 -4.58
CA GLU A 526 26.81 28.04 -5.47
C GLU A 526 28.07 27.22 -5.14
N GLU A 527 28.40 27.03 -3.86
CA GLU A 527 29.68 26.42 -3.44
C GLU A 527 29.53 25.35 -2.35
N TRP A 528 30.25 24.24 -2.52
CA TRP A 528 30.40 23.19 -1.51
C TRP A 528 31.86 23.14 -1.02
N HIS A 529 32.11 23.60 0.20
CA HIS A 529 33.44 23.55 0.79
C HIS A 529 33.77 22.13 1.25
N VAL A 530 34.93 21.64 0.83
CA VAL A 530 35.47 20.34 1.26
C VAL A 530 36.05 20.48 2.67
N PHE A 531 35.70 19.55 3.55
CA PHE A 531 36.32 19.44 4.88
C PHE A 531 37.79 19.01 4.73
N SER A 532 38.72 19.82 5.23
CA SER A 532 40.15 19.47 5.26
C SER A 532 40.74 19.75 6.64
N ILE A 533 41.21 18.70 7.31
CA ILE A 533 42.06 18.77 8.51
C ILE A 533 43.29 17.91 8.23
N GLU A 534 44.47 18.35 8.67
CA GLU A 534 45.74 17.62 8.53
C GLU A 534 45.59 16.15 8.98
N GLY A 535 45.57 15.22 8.01
CA GLY A 535 45.49 13.77 8.24
C GLY A 535 44.10 13.12 8.11
N LEU A 536 43.02 13.88 7.92
CA LEU A 536 41.66 13.37 7.69
C LEU A 536 41.14 13.87 6.34
N GLU A 537 41.23 13.01 5.33
CA GLU A 537 40.93 13.39 3.94
C GLU A 537 39.45 13.34 3.57
N PHE A 538 38.58 12.72 4.39
CA PHE A 538 37.19 12.52 3.99
C PHE A 538 36.12 12.59 5.10
N PRO A 539 35.06 13.41 4.94
CA PRO A 539 34.01 13.58 5.93
C PRO A 539 32.91 12.50 5.89
N PHE A 540 32.85 11.56 4.94
CA PHE A 540 31.71 10.61 4.83
C PHE A 540 32.11 9.12 4.70
N PRO A 541 32.88 8.54 5.62
CA PRO A 541 33.54 7.24 5.44
C PRO A 541 32.62 6.05 5.07
N SER A 542 31.33 6.13 5.38
CA SER A 542 30.34 5.06 5.17
C SER A 542 29.38 5.32 4.00
N LEU A 543 29.60 6.37 3.19
CA LEU A 543 28.63 6.82 2.18
C LEU A 543 28.46 5.77 1.07
N LYS A 544 27.20 5.41 0.78
CA LYS A 544 26.81 4.45 -0.26
C LYS A 544 26.03 5.11 -1.39
N HIS A 545 25.19 6.09 -1.05
CA HIS A 545 24.29 6.76 -1.98
C HIS A 545 24.47 8.28 -1.92
N LEU A 546 24.83 8.89 -3.07
CA LEU A 546 24.89 10.33 -3.24
C LEU A 546 23.87 10.78 -4.27
N ARG A 547 22.97 11.68 -3.89
CA ARG A 547 21.99 12.29 -4.80
C ARG A 547 22.08 13.81 -4.81
N LEU A 548 22.26 14.37 -6.00
CA LEU A 548 22.14 15.79 -6.29
C LEU A 548 21.05 15.98 -7.35
N TYR A 549 19.97 16.67 -7.00
CA TYR A 549 18.85 16.89 -7.90
C TYR A 549 18.47 18.37 -7.93
N ASN A 550 18.46 18.98 -9.12
CA ASN A 550 18.04 20.37 -9.31
C ASN A 550 18.85 21.35 -8.44
N CYS A 551 20.17 21.36 -8.66
CA CYS A 551 21.14 22.27 -8.04
C CYS A 551 21.88 23.05 -9.16
N PRO A 552 21.21 23.96 -9.88
CA PRO A 552 21.71 24.51 -11.15
C PRO A 552 22.88 25.48 -11.02
N LYS A 553 23.06 26.13 -9.86
CA LYS A 553 24.15 27.09 -9.60
C LYS A 553 25.38 26.46 -8.96
N LEU A 554 25.34 25.17 -8.62
CA LEU A 554 26.43 24.50 -7.92
C LEU A 554 27.65 24.41 -8.82
N LYS A 555 28.71 25.12 -8.45
CA LYS A 555 29.98 25.19 -9.17
C LYS A 555 31.06 24.31 -8.53
N GLY A 556 32.10 24.07 -9.30
CA GLY A 556 33.30 23.38 -8.83
C GLY A 556 33.18 21.87 -8.93
N HIS A 557 33.93 21.17 -8.08
CA HIS A 557 34.06 19.72 -8.13
C HIS A 557 33.41 19.06 -6.93
N LEU A 558 32.92 17.83 -7.13
CA LEU A 558 32.63 16.93 -6.01
C LEU A 558 33.90 16.68 -5.17
N PRO A 559 33.77 16.35 -3.88
CA PRO A 559 34.92 16.00 -3.03
C PRO A 559 35.83 14.95 -3.70
N ARG A 560 37.13 15.25 -3.78
CA ARG A 560 38.13 14.45 -4.53
C ARG A 560 38.28 13.01 -4.03
N HIS A 561 37.95 12.74 -2.77
CA HIS A 561 38.16 11.46 -2.08
C HIS A 561 36.85 10.80 -1.62
N LEU A 562 35.88 10.56 -2.50
CA LEU A 562 34.69 9.77 -2.16
C LEU A 562 35.08 8.32 -1.78
N PRO A 563 34.35 7.66 -0.85
CA PRO A 563 34.79 6.41 -0.26
C PRO A 563 34.56 5.26 -1.25
N SER A 564 35.35 4.19 -1.14
CA SER A 564 35.16 2.98 -1.93
C SER A 564 33.82 2.28 -1.67
N SER A 565 33.10 2.65 -0.61
CA SER A 565 31.74 2.20 -0.31
C SER A 565 30.66 2.79 -1.21
N LEU A 566 30.97 3.83 -2.01
CA LEU A 566 29.98 4.52 -2.85
C LEU A 566 29.50 3.62 -3.99
N THR A 567 28.26 3.15 -3.90
CA THR A 567 27.64 2.25 -4.89
C THR A 567 26.74 2.96 -5.87
N ASP A 568 26.07 4.04 -5.45
CA ASP A 568 25.04 4.71 -6.25
C ASP A 568 25.25 6.22 -6.29
N VAL A 569 25.32 6.77 -7.50
CA VAL A 569 25.44 8.21 -7.74
C VAL A 569 24.34 8.66 -8.69
N ASN A 570 23.52 9.62 -8.24
CA ASN A 570 22.47 10.23 -9.03
C ASN A 570 22.68 11.74 -9.09
N ILE A 571 22.93 12.26 -10.29
CA ILE A 571 23.14 13.69 -10.53
C ILE A 571 22.19 14.13 -11.64
N SER A 572 21.30 15.05 -11.30
CA SER A 572 20.20 15.49 -12.15
C SER A 572 20.07 17.02 -12.06
N TYR A 573 19.96 17.73 -13.18
CA TYR A 573 19.74 19.19 -13.21
C TYR A 573 20.82 19.99 -12.45
N CYS A 574 22.10 19.70 -12.74
CA CYS A 574 23.29 20.33 -12.12
C CYS A 574 24.24 20.90 -13.18
N ASP A 575 23.84 21.99 -13.84
CA ASP A 575 24.47 22.49 -15.07
C ASP A 575 25.92 23.01 -14.91
N GLN A 576 26.29 23.49 -13.72
CA GLN A 576 27.58 24.14 -13.47
C GLN A 576 28.59 23.24 -12.76
N LEU A 577 28.23 21.98 -12.50
CA LEU A 577 29.09 21.03 -11.80
C LEU A 577 30.16 20.49 -12.75
N GLU A 578 31.44 20.72 -12.41
CA GLU A 578 32.56 20.35 -13.27
C GLU A 578 33.17 18.99 -12.89
N ALA A 579 33.53 18.22 -13.91
CA ALA A 579 34.31 17.01 -13.77
C ALA A 579 35.72 17.30 -13.23
N SER A 580 36.13 16.60 -12.17
CA SER A 580 37.55 16.42 -11.84
C SER A 580 37.96 14.96 -12.05
N THR A 581 39.25 14.65 -12.02
CA THR A 581 39.79 13.29 -12.04
C THR A 581 39.35 12.55 -10.77
N LEU A 582 38.21 11.86 -10.87
CA LEU A 582 37.55 11.22 -9.75
C LEU A 582 37.84 9.71 -9.76
N HIS A 583 38.63 9.24 -8.79
CA HIS A 583 39.01 7.83 -8.66
C HIS A 583 37.87 6.89 -8.18
N TRP A 584 36.73 7.42 -7.74
CA TRP A 584 35.63 6.64 -7.16
C TRP A 584 34.74 5.90 -8.17
N ILE A 585 34.81 6.25 -9.46
CA ILE A 585 33.95 5.62 -10.48
C ILE A 585 34.22 4.11 -10.60
N ALA A 586 35.42 3.65 -10.25
CA ALA A 586 35.78 2.23 -10.27
C ALA A 586 34.90 1.36 -9.34
N SER A 587 34.43 1.90 -8.21
CA SER A 587 33.59 1.19 -7.24
C SER A 587 32.08 1.40 -7.44
N THR A 588 31.66 2.35 -8.29
CA THR A 588 30.25 2.66 -8.52
C THR A 588 29.55 1.51 -9.25
N LYS A 589 28.40 1.09 -8.72
CA LYS A 589 27.54 0.05 -9.32
C LYS A 589 26.40 0.65 -10.14
N SER A 590 25.92 1.82 -9.76
CA SER A 590 24.77 2.50 -10.36
C SER A 590 25.09 3.97 -10.60
N LEU A 591 24.93 4.41 -11.84
CA LEU A 591 25.14 5.81 -12.24
C LEU A 591 23.90 6.33 -12.99
N THR A 592 23.29 7.38 -12.47
CA THR A 592 22.17 8.09 -13.10
C THR A 592 22.57 9.53 -13.38
N ILE A 593 22.52 9.92 -14.66
CA ILE A 593 22.75 11.28 -15.13
C ILE A 593 21.50 11.75 -15.86
N ILE A 594 20.88 12.81 -15.37
CA ILE A 594 19.73 13.45 -16.02
C ILE A 594 20.11 14.91 -16.28
N ASP A 595 19.73 15.45 -17.45
CA ASP A 595 19.68 16.87 -17.85
C ASP A 595 20.61 17.82 -17.05
N GLY A 596 21.63 18.39 -17.68
CA GLY A 596 22.59 19.27 -16.98
C GLY A 596 23.76 18.55 -16.28
N GLY A 597 23.61 17.29 -15.86
CA GLY A 597 24.71 16.47 -15.29
C GLY A 597 25.76 15.98 -16.32
N GLN A 598 25.57 16.30 -17.60
CA GLN A 598 26.38 15.87 -18.75
C GLN A 598 27.86 16.30 -18.72
N HIS A 599 28.22 17.30 -17.93
CA HIS A 599 29.61 17.72 -17.73
C HIS A 599 30.49 16.65 -17.07
N LEU A 600 29.87 15.59 -16.53
CA LEU A 600 30.54 14.45 -15.91
C LEU A 600 30.84 13.30 -16.88
N LEU A 601 30.24 13.30 -18.08
CA LEU A 601 30.48 12.25 -19.09
C LEU A 601 31.96 12.09 -19.48
N PRO A 602 32.78 13.15 -19.61
CA PRO A 602 34.21 13.01 -19.93
C PRO A 602 35.02 12.20 -18.91
N ILE A 603 34.56 12.06 -17.66
CA ILE A 603 35.25 11.26 -16.64
C ILE A 603 35.14 9.76 -16.97
N LEU A 604 34.11 9.37 -17.72
CA LEU A 604 33.85 7.98 -18.09
C LEU A 604 34.68 7.53 -19.31
N GLU A 605 35.58 8.36 -19.83
CA GLU A 605 36.50 8.04 -20.94
C GLU A 605 37.79 7.35 -20.49
N THR A 606 37.88 6.90 -19.24
CA THR A 606 39.06 6.21 -18.70
C THR A 606 39.01 4.70 -18.92
N ASP A 607 40.17 4.07 -19.08
CA ASP A 607 40.31 2.60 -19.26
C ASP A 607 40.29 1.82 -17.91
N SER A 608 39.71 2.40 -16.86
CA SER A 608 39.73 1.81 -15.52
C SER A 608 38.73 0.65 -15.42
N GLN A 609 39.10 -0.43 -14.73
CA GLN A 609 38.15 -1.50 -14.40
C GLN A 609 36.96 -0.93 -13.61
N CYS A 610 35.76 -1.15 -14.10
CA CYS A 610 34.54 -0.57 -13.55
C CYS A 610 33.57 -1.66 -13.08
N SER A 611 33.01 -1.47 -11.89
CA SER A 611 32.01 -2.36 -11.29
C SER A 611 30.56 -1.98 -11.67
N LEU A 612 30.38 -1.11 -12.67
CA LEU A 612 29.09 -0.54 -13.04
C LEU A 612 28.17 -1.61 -13.63
N SER A 613 27.05 -1.86 -12.96
CA SER A 613 25.98 -2.77 -13.39
C SER A 613 24.78 -2.04 -14.00
N TYR A 614 24.50 -0.82 -13.53
CA TYR A 614 23.34 -0.02 -13.97
C TYR A 614 23.77 1.37 -14.43
N MET A 615 23.30 1.79 -15.60
CA MET A 615 23.49 3.15 -16.10
C MET A 615 22.21 3.73 -16.68
N LYS A 616 21.86 4.95 -16.28
CA LYS A 616 20.76 5.72 -16.86
C LYS A 616 21.24 7.10 -17.29
N ILE A 617 21.01 7.45 -18.56
CA ILE A 617 21.24 8.78 -19.12
C ILE A 617 19.93 9.32 -19.67
N GLU A 618 19.51 10.51 -19.23
CA GLU A 618 18.27 11.16 -19.66
C GLU A 618 18.50 12.62 -20.04
N ARG A 619 17.95 13.08 -21.17
CA ARG A 619 18.07 14.48 -21.68
C ARG A 619 19.52 14.96 -21.79
N SER A 620 20.30 14.35 -22.68
CA SER A 620 21.72 14.71 -22.89
C SER A 620 21.99 15.09 -24.34
N ASP A 621 22.40 16.33 -24.56
CA ASP A 621 22.75 16.85 -25.90
C ASP A 621 24.25 16.66 -26.22
N ARG A 622 25.06 16.22 -25.25
CA ARG A 622 26.52 16.08 -25.41
C ARG A 622 26.98 14.65 -25.69
N LEU A 623 26.14 13.65 -25.41
CA LEU A 623 26.52 12.25 -25.60
C LEU A 623 26.45 11.90 -27.09
N THR A 624 27.61 11.81 -27.74
CA THR A 624 27.73 11.37 -29.15
C THR A 624 28.01 9.88 -29.29
N SER A 625 28.70 9.29 -28.31
CA SER A 625 29.03 7.87 -28.22
C SER A 625 29.00 7.41 -26.77
N LEU A 626 28.86 6.10 -26.52
CA LEU A 626 28.95 5.57 -25.16
C LEU A 626 30.40 5.67 -24.66
N PRO A 627 30.63 6.10 -23.40
CA PRO A 627 31.99 6.27 -22.89
C PRO A 627 32.78 4.97 -22.85
N ARG A 628 34.10 5.03 -23.05
CA ARG A 628 34.99 3.84 -23.07
C ARG A 628 34.85 2.93 -21.87
N MET A 629 34.64 3.48 -20.69
CA MET A 629 34.47 2.70 -19.47
C MET A 629 33.17 1.89 -19.46
N VAL A 630 32.13 2.35 -20.16
CA VAL A 630 30.87 1.61 -20.34
C VAL A 630 31.06 0.46 -21.33
N LEU A 631 31.79 0.71 -22.42
CA LEU A 631 32.10 -0.30 -23.44
C LEU A 631 33.02 -1.41 -22.91
N SER A 632 33.98 -1.06 -22.05
CA SER A 632 34.90 -2.01 -21.39
C SER A 632 34.33 -2.68 -20.13
N SER A 633 33.13 -2.29 -19.67
CA SER A 633 32.53 -2.89 -18.47
C SER A 633 32.06 -4.31 -18.75
N HIS A 634 32.61 -5.27 -18.00
CA HIS A 634 32.12 -6.65 -17.98
C HIS A 634 30.97 -6.87 -16.98
N CYS A 635 30.56 -5.84 -16.24
CA CYS A 635 29.52 -5.95 -15.21
C CYS A 635 28.20 -5.28 -15.61
N LEU A 636 28.17 -4.48 -16.70
CA LEU A 636 26.99 -3.70 -17.07
C LEU A 636 25.85 -4.61 -17.52
N SER A 637 24.79 -4.68 -16.71
CA SER A 637 23.59 -5.46 -16.98
C SER A 637 22.46 -4.62 -17.54
N ASP A 638 22.34 -3.35 -17.13
CA ASP A 638 21.19 -2.52 -17.45
C ASP A 638 21.60 -1.13 -17.96
N LEU A 639 21.12 -0.79 -19.16
CA LEU A 639 21.38 0.50 -19.82
C LEU A 639 20.07 1.17 -20.25
N TYR A 640 19.87 2.39 -19.75
CA TYR A 640 18.70 3.22 -20.05
C TYR A 640 19.13 4.53 -20.70
N LEU A 641 18.72 4.77 -21.95
CA LEU A 641 18.95 6.01 -22.68
C LEU A 641 17.61 6.67 -22.98
N THR A 642 17.42 7.92 -22.54
CA THR A 642 16.18 8.67 -22.75
C THR A 642 16.47 10.07 -23.27
N LYS A 643 15.84 10.52 -24.37
CA LYS A 643 16.02 11.87 -24.93
C LYS A 643 17.49 12.24 -25.15
N VAL A 644 18.22 11.43 -25.91
CA VAL A 644 19.64 11.69 -26.23
C VAL A 644 19.75 11.97 -27.73
N PRO A 645 19.53 13.21 -28.20
CA PRO A 645 19.42 13.51 -29.63
C PRO A 645 20.73 13.44 -30.40
N SER A 646 21.87 13.68 -29.73
CA SER A 646 23.22 13.67 -30.34
C SER A 646 23.81 12.26 -30.46
N PHE A 647 23.17 11.26 -29.86
CA PHE A 647 23.60 9.86 -29.93
C PHE A 647 22.98 9.21 -31.17
N THR A 648 23.78 9.11 -32.24
CA THR A 648 23.29 8.75 -33.58
C THR A 648 23.49 7.27 -33.94
N SER A 649 24.40 6.57 -33.28
CA SER A 649 24.66 5.14 -33.55
C SER A 649 24.95 4.38 -32.27
N PHE A 650 24.40 3.17 -32.17
CA PHE A 650 24.68 2.25 -31.06
C PHE A 650 26.00 1.51 -31.32
N PRO A 651 26.83 1.21 -30.30
CA PRO A 651 28.13 0.55 -30.52
C PRO A 651 27.97 -0.84 -31.15
N THR A 652 28.83 -1.13 -32.13
CA THR A 652 28.94 -2.47 -32.75
C THR A 652 29.84 -3.42 -31.95
N GLU A 653 30.59 -2.90 -30.97
CA GLU A 653 31.43 -3.65 -30.05
C GLU A 653 30.62 -4.61 -29.17
N SER A 654 31.27 -5.67 -28.67
CA SER A 654 30.61 -6.70 -27.88
C SER A 654 30.36 -6.27 -26.45
N MET A 655 29.08 -6.24 -26.06
CA MET A 655 28.62 -6.03 -24.68
C MET A 655 27.96 -7.31 -24.13
N PRO A 656 28.74 -8.35 -23.80
CA PRO A 656 28.19 -9.67 -23.50
C PRO A 656 27.45 -9.73 -22.15
N SER A 657 27.59 -8.73 -21.27
CA SER A 657 26.95 -8.72 -19.95
C SER A 657 25.59 -8.02 -19.93
N LEU A 658 25.25 -7.28 -21.00
CA LEU A 658 24.04 -6.47 -21.06
C LEU A 658 22.79 -7.35 -21.13
N ARG A 659 21.91 -7.25 -20.14
CA ARG A 659 20.65 -7.98 -20.01
C ARG A 659 19.44 -7.14 -20.35
N THR A 660 19.47 -5.84 -20.06
CA THR A 660 18.36 -4.91 -20.29
C THR A 660 18.84 -3.69 -21.05
N LEU A 661 18.16 -3.38 -22.16
CA LEU A 661 18.35 -2.16 -22.92
C LEU A 661 17.00 -1.43 -23.07
N MET A 662 16.94 -0.19 -22.60
CA MET A 662 15.79 0.69 -22.81
C MET A 662 16.21 1.96 -23.54
N LEU A 663 15.60 2.20 -24.69
CA LEU A 663 15.75 3.39 -25.52
C LEU A 663 14.42 4.15 -25.53
N SER A 664 14.42 5.43 -25.13
CA SER A 664 13.21 6.25 -25.09
C SER A 664 13.44 7.63 -25.70
N GLU A 665 12.60 8.07 -26.63
CA GLU A 665 12.69 9.37 -27.30
C GLU A 665 14.07 9.67 -27.95
N CYS A 666 14.82 8.64 -28.36
CA CYS A 666 16.09 8.71 -29.10
C CYS A 666 15.85 8.56 -30.60
N LYS A 667 15.30 9.61 -31.23
CA LYS A 667 14.71 9.56 -32.59
C LYS A 667 15.74 9.32 -33.70
N ASN A 668 16.88 9.99 -33.61
CA ASN A 668 17.95 9.94 -34.62
C ASN A 668 18.87 8.72 -34.51
N LEU A 669 18.65 7.86 -33.50
CA LEU A 669 19.51 6.71 -33.24
C LEU A 669 19.31 5.62 -34.29
N GLU A 670 20.34 5.32 -35.07
CA GLU A 670 20.36 4.13 -35.91
C GLU A 670 20.49 2.89 -35.02
N PHE A 671 19.53 1.97 -35.17
CA PHE A 671 19.55 0.71 -34.44
C PHE A 671 20.62 -0.23 -34.99
N LEU A 672 21.04 -1.20 -34.18
CA LEU A 672 22.09 -2.16 -34.50
C LEU A 672 21.78 -2.93 -35.81
N PRO A 673 22.77 -3.10 -36.71
CA PRO A 673 22.62 -3.98 -37.87
C PRO A 673 22.57 -5.47 -37.44
N ASP A 674 21.97 -6.31 -38.28
CA ASP A 674 21.71 -7.74 -38.01
C ASP A 674 22.94 -8.52 -37.52
N GLU A 675 24.13 -8.23 -38.08
CA GLU A 675 25.40 -8.88 -37.72
C GLU A 675 25.87 -8.46 -36.32
N ALA A 676 25.72 -7.18 -35.97
CA ALA A 676 26.15 -6.63 -34.68
C ALA A 676 25.22 -7.04 -33.53
N CYS A 677 23.94 -7.34 -33.80
CA CYS A 677 23.01 -7.85 -32.79
C CYS A 677 23.51 -9.15 -32.13
N ARG A 678 24.29 -9.97 -32.85
CA ARG A 678 24.87 -11.23 -32.32
C ARG A 678 25.87 -10.98 -31.18
N ASN A 679 26.44 -9.77 -31.10
CA ASN A 679 27.39 -9.38 -30.05
C ASN A 679 26.70 -9.12 -28.70
N TYR A 680 25.37 -9.11 -28.65
CA TYR A 680 24.55 -8.88 -27.45
C TYR A 680 23.91 -10.19 -26.94
N SER A 681 24.76 -11.20 -26.73
CA SER A 681 24.33 -12.59 -26.46
C SER A 681 23.62 -12.82 -25.12
N SER A 682 23.61 -11.84 -24.21
CA SER A 682 22.90 -11.90 -22.92
C SER A 682 21.66 -11.01 -22.84
N LEU A 683 21.26 -10.35 -23.94
CA LEU A 683 20.17 -9.37 -23.92
C LEU A 683 18.80 -10.05 -23.76
N GLU A 684 18.25 -9.99 -22.56
CA GLU A 684 16.96 -10.60 -22.19
C GLU A 684 15.78 -9.64 -22.38
N ASN A 685 15.98 -8.35 -22.17
CA ASN A 685 14.92 -7.33 -22.17
C ASN A 685 15.29 -6.16 -23.10
N LEU A 686 14.47 -5.92 -24.12
CA LEU A 686 14.64 -4.80 -25.05
C LEU A 686 13.36 -3.96 -25.12
N MET A 687 13.50 -2.66 -24.83
CA MET A 687 12.41 -1.68 -24.90
C MET A 687 12.82 -0.51 -25.79
N ILE A 688 12.04 -0.22 -26.83
CA ILE A 688 12.27 0.89 -27.77
C ILE A 688 11.00 1.75 -27.78
N TRP A 689 11.04 2.95 -27.21
CA TRP A 689 9.90 3.86 -27.08
C TRP A 689 10.15 5.17 -27.82
N ASP A 690 9.36 5.50 -28.84
CA ASP A 690 9.52 6.68 -29.71
C ASP A 690 10.98 6.94 -30.11
N SER A 691 11.70 5.86 -30.41
CA SER A 691 13.13 5.83 -30.67
C SER A 691 13.44 5.09 -31.96
N CYS A 692 14.65 5.26 -32.48
CA CYS A 692 15.11 4.59 -33.69
C CYS A 692 14.18 4.81 -34.88
N HIS A 693 13.90 6.07 -35.23
CA HIS A 693 12.96 6.38 -36.30
C HIS A 693 13.44 5.90 -37.67
N SER A 694 14.74 5.67 -37.87
CA SER A 694 15.29 5.08 -39.09
C SER A 694 15.10 3.55 -39.20
N LEU A 695 14.62 2.88 -38.14
CA LEU A 695 14.43 1.43 -38.12
C LEU A 695 13.32 1.01 -39.08
N SER A 696 13.69 0.45 -40.24
CA SER A 696 12.77 -0.08 -41.25
C SER A 696 12.44 -1.56 -41.05
N CYS A 697 13.40 -2.32 -40.54
CA CYS A 697 13.30 -3.76 -40.32
C CYS A 697 13.94 -4.12 -38.97
N PHE A 698 13.23 -4.88 -38.13
CA PHE A 698 13.78 -5.33 -36.85
C PHE A 698 14.35 -6.76 -36.95
N PRO A 699 15.64 -6.98 -36.61
CA PRO A 699 16.31 -8.27 -36.76
C PRO A 699 15.99 -9.24 -35.62
N PHE A 700 14.77 -9.78 -35.65
CA PHE A 700 14.22 -10.63 -34.59
C PHE A 700 15.00 -11.93 -34.38
N GLY A 701 15.54 -12.52 -35.45
CA GLY A 701 16.34 -13.76 -35.39
C GLY A 701 17.71 -13.59 -34.71
N SER A 702 18.29 -12.39 -34.75
CA SER A 702 19.66 -12.17 -34.26
C SER A 702 19.77 -12.07 -32.73
N LEU A 703 18.66 -12.15 -31.98
CA LEU A 703 18.60 -12.02 -30.52
C LEU A 703 17.88 -13.23 -29.85
N PRO A 704 18.49 -14.43 -29.85
CA PRO A 704 17.80 -15.67 -29.46
C PRO A 704 17.53 -15.84 -27.95
N VAL A 705 18.19 -15.04 -27.10
CA VAL A 705 18.01 -15.09 -25.63
C VAL A 705 16.92 -14.14 -25.12
N LEU A 706 16.32 -13.35 -26.01
CA LEU A 706 15.36 -12.31 -25.65
C LEU A 706 14.09 -12.92 -25.02
N LYS A 707 13.71 -12.40 -23.84
CA LYS A 707 12.51 -12.78 -23.09
C LYS A 707 11.40 -11.75 -23.24
N TYR A 708 11.76 -10.47 -23.28
CA TYR A 708 10.84 -9.34 -23.37
C TYR A 708 11.22 -8.41 -24.53
N LEU A 709 10.30 -8.17 -25.45
CA LEU A 709 10.42 -7.16 -26.50
C LEU A 709 9.23 -6.20 -26.47
N HIS A 710 9.51 -4.91 -26.35
CA HIS A 710 8.51 -3.85 -26.51
C HIS A 710 8.99 -2.79 -27.50
N ILE A 711 8.32 -2.69 -28.64
CA ILE A 711 8.53 -1.64 -29.63
C ILE A 711 7.31 -0.72 -29.62
N TRP A 712 7.52 0.54 -29.29
CA TRP A 712 6.48 1.56 -29.20
C TRP A 712 6.88 2.80 -30.00
N GLY A 713 6.02 3.27 -30.90
CA GLY A 713 6.23 4.57 -31.55
C GLY A 713 7.38 4.61 -32.58
N CYS A 714 7.71 3.50 -33.25
CA CYS A 714 8.67 3.51 -34.36
C CYS A 714 7.91 3.77 -35.69
N PRO A 715 8.01 4.99 -36.28
CA PRO A 715 7.15 5.39 -37.39
C PRO A 715 7.48 4.69 -38.70
N ASN A 716 8.76 4.38 -38.97
CA ASN A 716 9.20 3.81 -40.25
C ASN A 716 9.39 2.29 -40.22
N LEU A 717 9.03 1.61 -39.12
CA LEU A 717 9.10 0.16 -39.04
C LEU A 717 8.09 -0.46 -40.01
N ILE A 718 8.59 -1.19 -41.02
CA ILE A 718 7.79 -1.83 -42.08
C ILE A 718 7.60 -3.32 -41.80
N SER A 719 8.65 -4.00 -41.33
CA SER A 719 8.65 -5.46 -41.15
C SER A 719 9.53 -5.94 -40.01
N ILE A 720 9.36 -7.20 -39.64
CA ILE A 720 10.17 -7.91 -38.66
C ILE A 720 10.82 -9.10 -39.39
N SER A 721 12.15 -9.20 -39.40
CA SER A 721 12.88 -10.24 -40.12
C SER A 721 13.36 -11.37 -39.20
N LEU A 722 13.34 -12.59 -39.74
CA LEU A 722 14.16 -13.70 -39.28
C LEU A 722 15.41 -13.68 -40.16
N SER A 723 16.62 -13.58 -39.58
CA SER A 723 17.87 -13.37 -40.32
C SER A 723 18.02 -14.33 -41.51
N SER A 724 18.56 -13.83 -42.62
CA SER A 724 18.57 -14.47 -43.95
C SER A 724 19.54 -15.66 -44.14
N VAL A 725 20.28 -16.09 -43.12
CA VAL A 725 21.43 -17.01 -43.33
C VAL A 725 21.17 -18.46 -42.89
N ASP A 726 20.21 -18.74 -42.00
CA ASP A 726 19.85 -20.12 -41.61
C ASP A 726 18.33 -20.27 -41.54
N SER A 727 17.69 -20.33 -42.70
CA SER A 727 16.34 -20.89 -42.82
C SER A 727 16.37 -22.31 -42.23
N TYR A 728 15.40 -22.65 -41.38
CA TYR A 728 15.26 -23.88 -40.59
C TYR A 728 15.89 -23.82 -39.18
N ALA A 729 15.11 -23.23 -38.27
CA ALA A 729 15.15 -23.45 -36.81
C ALA A 729 16.10 -22.60 -35.94
N GLN A 730 15.97 -21.27 -35.97
CA GLN A 730 16.19 -20.49 -34.75
C GLN A 730 14.89 -20.51 -33.92
N ASN A 731 14.83 -21.44 -32.96
CA ASN A 731 13.74 -21.53 -32.01
C ASN A 731 13.93 -20.42 -30.95
N LEU A 732 13.10 -19.38 -31.00
CA LEU A 732 13.08 -18.28 -30.04
C LEU A 732 12.33 -18.70 -28.77
N SER A 733 12.81 -19.81 -28.19
CA SER A 733 12.20 -20.46 -27.05
C SER A 733 12.25 -19.62 -25.77
N ASN A 734 13.04 -18.55 -25.72
CA ASN A 734 13.12 -17.70 -24.53
C ASN A 734 12.05 -16.60 -24.50
N LEU A 735 11.45 -16.24 -25.64
CA LEU A 735 10.55 -15.09 -25.71
C LEU A 735 9.23 -15.38 -25.01
N GLN A 736 8.89 -14.55 -24.02
CA GLN A 736 7.69 -14.65 -23.20
C GLN A 736 6.71 -13.52 -23.48
N ILE A 737 7.20 -12.31 -23.77
CA ILE A 737 6.36 -11.12 -23.98
C ILE A 737 6.80 -10.41 -25.26
N LEU A 738 5.85 -10.21 -26.18
CA LEU A 738 6.03 -9.42 -27.40
C LEU A 738 4.95 -8.34 -27.49
N ARG A 739 5.37 -7.08 -27.43
CA ARG A 739 4.48 -5.91 -27.54
C ARG A 739 4.96 -5.00 -28.67
N ILE A 740 4.08 -4.73 -29.63
CA ILE A 740 4.32 -3.75 -30.69
C ILE A 740 3.17 -2.75 -30.66
N SER A 741 3.48 -1.47 -30.61
CA SER A 741 2.46 -0.44 -30.40
C SER A 741 2.80 0.86 -31.11
N ASN A 742 1.79 1.54 -31.67
CA ASN A 742 1.96 2.83 -32.36
C ASN A 742 3.03 2.79 -33.48
N CYS A 743 3.10 1.69 -34.23
CA CYS A 743 3.95 1.54 -35.41
C CYS A 743 3.07 1.61 -36.67
N PRO A 744 2.81 2.80 -37.23
CA PRO A 744 1.79 2.99 -38.27
C PRO A 744 2.14 2.33 -39.60
N ASN A 745 3.43 2.21 -39.94
CA ASN A 745 3.89 1.65 -41.21
C ASN A 745 4.16 0.13 -41.17
N LEU A 746 3.94 -0.55 -40.04
CA LEU A 746 4.18 -1.99 -39.95
C LEU A 746 3.18 -2.72 -40.86
N GLU A 747 3.70 -3.46 -41.85
CA GLU A 747 2.89 -4.14 -42.87
C GLU A 747 2.75 -5.63 -42.62
N SER A 748 3.81 -6.32 -42.18
CA SER A 748 3.80 -7.78 -42.03
C SER A 748 4.81 -8.34 -41.02
N PHE A 749 4.55 -9.58 -40.59
CA PHE A 749 5.43 -10.46 -39.82
C PHE A 749 6.15 -11.46 -40.75
N PRO A 750 7.21 -12.15 -40.30
CA PRO A 750 7.98 -13.05 -41.17
C PRO A 750 7.14 -14.20 -41.74
N GLN A 751 7.43 -14.57 -42.99
CA GLN A 751 6.76 -15.66 -43.71
C GLN A 751 7.02 -17.00 -43.00
N GLY A 752 5.94 -17.73 -42.66
CA GLY A 752 6.00 -18.97 -41.88
C GLY A 752 5.75 -18.83 -40.37
N GLY A 753 5.49 -17.62 -39.88
CA GLY A 753 5.05 -17.35 -38.49
C GLY A 753 6.18 -17.04 -37.50
N LEU A 754 5.82 -16.90 -36.21
CA LEU A 754 6.77 -16.69 -35.11
C LEU A 754 7.04 -18.03 -34.40
N SER A 755 8.26 -18.56 -34.51
CA SER A 755 8.67 -19.78 -33.80
C SER A 755 9.03 -19.47 -32.33
N THR A 756 8.01 -19.11 -31.53
CA THR A 756 8.14 -18.65 -30.13
C THR A 756 7.24 -19.49 -29.20
N PRO A 757 7.63 -20.75 -28.88
CA PRO A 757 6.76 -21.71 -28.18
C PRO A 757 6.39 -21.31 -26.74
N ASN A 758 7.21 -20.48 -26.09
CA ASN A 758 7.01 -20.04 -24.70
C ASN A 758 6.38 -18.64 -24.58
N LEU A 759 5.87 -18.08 -25.69
CA LEU A 759 5.23 -16.77 -25.71
C LEU A 759 3.95 -16.79 -24.85
N MET A 760 3.91 -15.99 -23.80
CA MET A 760 2.79 -15.87 -22.85
C MET A 760 1.90 -14.67 -23.18
N GLU A 761 2.48 -13.60 -23.69
CA GLU A 761 1.77 -12.36 -24.02
C GLU A 761 2.15 -11.85 -25.41
N PHE A 762 1.12 -11.55 -26.22
CA PHE A 762 1.26 -10.95 -27.54
C PHE A 762 0.34 -9.75 -27.69
N LYS A 763 0.90 -8.56 -27.94
CA LYS A 763 0.13 -7.33 -28.12
C LYS A 763 0.53 -6.58 -29.38
N VAL A 764 -0.45 -6.21 -30.17
CA VAL A 764 -0.31 -5.34 -31.35
C VAL A 764 -1.37 -4.24 -31.27
N ILE A 765 -0.93 -3.00 -31.06
CA ILE A 765 -1.83 -1.88 -30.77
C ILE A 765 -1.50 -0.69 -31.69
N ASN A 766 -2.49 -0.11 -32.35
CA ASN A 766 -2.31 1.08 -33.20
C ASN A 766 -1.27 0.86 -34.31
N CYS A 767 -1.39 -0.24 -35.06
CA CYS A 767 -0.58 -0.55 -36.25
C CYS A 767 -1.44 -0.41 -37.51
N GLY A 768 -1.33 0.73 -38.19
CA GLY A 768 -2.28 1.15 -39.22
C GLY A 768 -2.26 0.33 -40.52
N LYS A 769 -1.06 -0.04 -41.00
CA LYS A 769 -0.86 -0.78 -42.26
C LYS A 769 -0.81 -2.31 -42.10
N LEU A 770 -0.91 -2.81 -40.87
CA LEU A 770 -0.79 -4.24 -40.63
C LEU A 770 -2.06 -4.94 -41.13
N ASN A 771 -1.89 -5.80 -42.14
CA ASN A 771 -3.00 -6.47 -42.83
C ASN A 771 -3.22 -7.93 -42.40
N SER A 772 -2.22 -8.53 -41.76
CA SER A 772 -2.19 -9.94 -41.35
C SER A 772 -1.39 -10.13 -40.06
N LEU A 773 -1.80 -11.11 -39.25
CA LEU A 773 -1.08 -11.56 -38.06
C LEU A 773 -0.11 -12.70 -38.42
N PRO A 774 0.84 -13.07 -37.55
CA PRO A 774 1.73 -14.21 -37.79
C PRO A 774 0.96 -15.49 -38.14
N GLU A 775 1.42 -16.25 -39.13
CA GLU A 775 0.88 -17.58 -39.39
C GLU A 775 1.14 -18.53 -38.21
N ARG A 776 0.33 -19.59 -38.09
CA ARG A 776 0.49 -20.65 -37.06
C ARG A 776 0.38 -20.15 -35.60
N MET A 777 -0.43 -19.12 -35.31
CA MET A 777 -0.67 -18.72 -33.92
C MET A 777 -1.38 -19.81 -33.08
N ASN A 778 -2.11 -20.70 -33.72
CA ASN A 778 -2.83 -21.81 -33.09
C ASN A 778 -1.93 -22.81 -32.34
N ILE A 779 -0.63 -22.88 -32.67
CA ILE A 779 0.35 -23.75 -31.99
C ILE A 779 1.09 -23.05 -30.83
N LEU A 780 0.77 -21.79 -30.52
CA LEU A 780 1.34 -21.05 -29.40
C LEU A 780 0.65 -21.44 -28.08
N TYR A 781 0.91 -22.66 -27.61
CA TYR A 781 0.22 -23.23 -26.44
C TYR A 781 0.49 -22.52 -25.11
N ALA A 782 1.57 -21.75 -25.01
CA ALA A 782 1.90 -20.95 -23.83
C ALA A 782 1.14 -19.60 -23.77
N LEU A 783 0.52 -19.18 -24.88
CA LEU A 783 -0.08 -17.85 -25.00
C LEU A 783 -1.34 -17.75 -24.14
N GLN A 784 -1.32 -16.82 -23.19
CA GLN A 784 -2.41 -16.57 -22.24
C GLN A 784 -3.09 -15.23 -22.51
N ASP A 785 -2.32 -14.22 -22.89
CA ASP A 785 -2.79 -12.85 -23.05
C ASP A 785 -2.58 -12.35 -24.48
N LEU A 786 -3.67 -11.95 -25.14
CA LEU A 786 -3.69 -11.42 -26.50
C LEU A 786 -4.38 -10.05 -26.55
N ASP A 787 -3.74 -9.04 -27.13
CA ASP A 787 -4.34 -7.73 -27.38
C ASP A 787 -4.11 -7.29 -28.83
N ILE A 788 -5.19 -7.13 -29.59
CA ILE A 788 -5.18 -6.65 -30.98
C ILE A 788 -6.12 -5.45 -31.06
N SER A 789 -5.55 -4.25 -30.98
CA SER A 789 -6.33 -3.03 -30.86
C SER A 789 -5.94 -2.00 -31.92
N ASN A 790 -6.91 -1.38 -32.57
CA ASN A 790 -6.69 -0.31 -33.55
C ASN A 790 -5.75 -0.76 -34.68
N VAL A 791 -6.05 -1.92 -35.26
CA VAL A 791 -5.39 -2.47 -36.45
C VAL A 791 -6.41 -2.47 -37.60
N PRO A 792 -6.65 -1.31 -38.25
CA PRO A 792 -7.81 -1.13 -39.12
C PRO A 792 -7.75 -1.92 -40.42
N GLN A 793 -6.56 -2.27 -40.92
CA GLN A 793 -6.38 -3.03 -42.17
C GLN A 793 -6.38 -4.56 -41.99
N LEU A 794 -6.50 -5.07 -40.75
CA LEU A 794 -6.54 -6.50 -40.49
C LEU A 794 -7.80 -7.12 -41.10
N VAL A 795 -7.64 -8.04 -42.05
CA VAL A 795 -8.76 -8.64 -42.81
C VAL A 795 -9.29 -9.92 -42.18
N SER A 796 -8.39 -10.76 -41.63
CA SER A 796 -8.73 -12.07 -41.06
C SER A 796 -7.71 -12.54 -40.03
N PHE A 797 -8.09 -13.52 -39.21
CA PHE A 797 -7.19 -14.27 -38.35
C PHE A 797 -6.41 -15.33 -39.15
N PRO A 798 -5.21 -15.76 -38.68
CA PRO A 798 -4.42 -16.75 -39.40
C PRO A 798 -5.16 -18.10 -39.51
N GLN A 799 -4.85 -18.86 -40.57
CA GLN A 799 -5.42 -20.19 -40.80
C GLN A 799 -5.16 -21.10 -39.59
N GLY A 800 -6.22 -21.71 -39.05
CA GLY A 800 -6.17 -22.48 -37.80
C GLY A 800 -6.58 -21.70 -36.54
N GLY A 801 -6.81 -20.39 -36.64
CA GLY A 801 -7.40 -19.56 -35.59
C GLY A 801 -6.46 -19.15 -34.45
N LEU A 802 -7.05 -18.59 -33.39
CA LEU A 802 -6.35 -18.17 -32.18
C LEU A 802 -6.00 -19.36 -31.26
N PRO A 803 -4.93 -19.28 -30.45
CA PRO A 803 -4.52 -20.39 -29.57
C PRO A 803 -5.56 -20.74 -28.49
N PRO A 804 -5.80 -22.04 -28.21
CA PRO A 804 -6.94 -22.51 -27.39
C PRO A 804 -6.79 -22.30 -25.87
N LYS A 805 -5.59 -22.01 -25.38
CA LYS A 805 -5.29 -21.80 -23.94
C LYS A 805 -5.32 -20.33 -23.49
N LEU A 806 -5.77 -19.43 -24.36
CA LEU A 806 -5.92 -18.01 -24.03
C LEU A 806 -6.84 -17.81 -22.82
N ARG A 807 -6.39 -16.98 -21.88
CA ARG A 807 -7.13 -16.58 -20.67
C ARG A 807 -7.70 -15.18 -20.79
N SER A 808 -6.97 -14.27 -21.44
CA SER A 808 -7.40 -12.90 -21.69
C SER A 808 -7.24 -12.56 -23.17
N VAL A 809 -8.31 -12.09 -23.79
CA VAL A 809 -8.30 -11.59 -25.17
C VAL A 809 -8.92 -10.21 -25.21
N PHE A 810 -8.24 -9.26 -25.82
CA PHE A 810 -8.77 -7.96 -26.15
C PHE A 810 -8.67 -7.74 -27.66
N ILE A 811 -9.78 -7.49 -28.34
CA ILE A 811 -9.80 -7.14 -29.76
C ILE A 811 -10.67 -5.90 -29.96
N GLY A 812 -10.14 -4.87 -30.62
CA GLY A 812 -10.93 -3.67 -30.83
C GLY A 812 -10.49 -2.82 -32.00
N PHE A 813 -11.43 -2.06 -32.57
CA PHE A 813 -11.16 -1.03 -33.59
C PHE A 813 -10.47 -1.58 -34.86
N CYS A 814 -10.78 -2.83 -35.23
CA CYS A 814 -10.28 -3.50 -36.44
C CYS A 814 -11.36 -3.47 -37.54
N LYS A 815 -11.44 -2.37 -38.30
CA LYS A 815 -12.56 -2.08 -39.23
C LYS A 815 -12.67 -3.05 -40.41
N SER A 816 -11.55 -3.54 -40.93
CA SER A 816 -11.53 -4.46 -42.08
C SER A 816 -11.77 -5.93 -41.71
N LEU A 817 -11.91 -6.24 -40.42
CA LEU A 817 -12.07 -7.62 -39.97
C LEU A 817 -13.49 -8.09 -40.30
N SER A 818 -13.62 -9.04 -41.22
CA SER A 818 -14.94 -9.49 -41.67
C SER A 818 -15.67 -10.33 -40.60
N PRO A 819 -17.01 -10.21 -40.47
CA PRO A 819 -17.81 -11.05 -39.56
C PRO A 819 -17.61 -12.55 -39.82
N VAL A 820 -17.46 -12.93 -41.09
CA VAL A 820 -17.20 -14.31 -41.52
C VAL A 820 -15.87 -14.82 -40.98
N ALA A 821 -14.80 -14.02 -41.06
CA ALA A 821 -13.49 -14.41 -40.54
C ALA A 821 -13.48 -14.57 -39.00
N ILE A 822 -14.27 -13.75 -38.29
CA ILE A 822 -14.44 -13.88 -36.83
C ILE A 822 -15.18 -15.17 -36.49
N ALA A 823 -16.25 -15.48 -37.24
CA ALA A 823 -17.04 -16.67 -37.05
C ALA A 823 -16.23 -17.95 -37.35
N GLU A 824 -15.47 -17.99 -38.45
CA GLU A 824 -14.71 -19.17 -38.87
C GLU A 824 -13.45 -19.43 -38.02
N TYR A 825 -12.69 -18.39 -37.65
CA TYR A 825 -11.34 -18.55 -37.09
C TYR A 825 -11.10 -17.81 -35.76
N GLY A 826 -12.08 -17.03 -35.27
CA GLY A 826 -11.89 -16.17 -34.10
C GLY A 826 -12.01 -16.90 -32.76
N PHE A 827 -13.22 -17.38 -32.41
CA PHE A 827 -13.57 -17.61 -31.00
C PHE A 827 -14.24 -18.95 -30.68
N GLN A 828 -14.59 -19.77 -31.67
CA GLN A 828 -15.36 -21.02 -31.47
C GLN A 828 -14.65 -22.05 -30.57
N TRP A 829 -13.35 -21.87 -30.32
CA TRP A 829 -12.48 -22.84 -29.65
C TRP A 829 -11.87 -22.32 -28.33
N LEU A 830 -12.19 -21.09 -27.90
CA LEU A 830 -11.60 -20.45 -26.72
C LEU A 830 -12.31 -20.83 -25.41
N SER A 831 -12.43 -22.12 -25.14
CA SER A 831 -13.10 -22.63 -23.93
C SER A 831 -12.37 -22.31 -22.62
N SER A 832 -11.13 -21.82 -22.69
CA SER A 832 -10.29 -21.46 -21.54
C SER A 832 -10.35 -19.97 -21.16
N LEU A 833 -11.16 -19.18 -21.87
CA LEU A 833 -11.15 -17.71 -21.77
C LEU A 833 -11.86 -17.23 -20.50
N LEU A 834 -11.13 -16.50 -19.66
CA LEU A 834 -11.66 -15.88 -18.44
C LEU A 834 -12.05 -14.42 -18.66
N LYS A 835 -11.36 -13.72 -19.58
CA LYS A 835 -11.54 -12.31 -19.85
C LYS A 835 -11.62 -12.03 -21.35
N LEU A 836 -12.68 -11.36 -21.76
CA LEU A 836 -12.90 -10.92 -23.14
C LEU A 836 -13.12 -9.40 -23.15
N GLY A 837 -12.35 -8.69 -23.97
CA GLY A 837 -12.61 -7.31 -24.30
C GLY A 837 -12.85 -7.13 -25.79
N ILE A 838 -13.93 -6.43 -26.13
CA ILE A 838 -14.30 -6.09 -27.49
C ILE A 838 -14.54 -4.58 -27.61
N GLY A 839 -14.12 -3.98 -28.72
CA GLY A 839 -14.30 -2.54 -28.92
C GLY A 839 -14.50 -2.12 -30.37
N GLY A 840 -15.24 -1.02 -30.55
CA GLY A 840 -15.65 -0.52 -31.86
C GLY A 840 -16.96 -1.12 -32.36
N ASP A 841 -17.77 -0.31 -33.04
CA ASP A 841 -19.14 -0.65 -33.42
C ASP A 841 -19.22 -1.88 -34.34
N ASP A 842 -18.41 -1.96 -35.40
CA ASP A 842 -18.49 -3.02 -36.41
C ASP A 842 -18.15 -4.40 -35.81
N LEU A 843 -17.12 -4.45 -34.95
CA LEU A 843 -16.72 -5.67 -34.28
C LEU A 843 -17.79 -6.13 -33.30
N VAL A 844 -18.27 -5.23 -32.44
CA VAL A 844 -19.29 -5.57 -31.46
C VAL A 844 -20.58 -5.98 -32.16
N GLN A 845 -21.04 -5.26 -33.19
CA GLN A 845 -22.21 -5.63 -33.99
C GLN A 845 -22.11 -7.06 -34.52
N SER A 846 -20.97 -7.44 -35.11
CA SER A 846 -20.71 -8.80 -35.61
C SER A 846 -20.82 -9.87 -34.51
N PHE A 847 -20.43 -9.53 -33.28
CA PHE A 847 -20.59 -10.37 -32.09
C PHE A 847 -22.03 -10.44 -31.57
N LEU A 848 -22.87 -9.46 -31.88
CA LEU A 848 -24.25 -9.38 -31.41
C LEU A 848 -25.27 -9.95 -32.43
N GLU A 849 -24.86 -10.17 -33.68
CA GLU A 849 -25.70 -10.74 -34.72
C GLU A 849 -26.28 -12.11 -34.30
N GLU A 850 -27.57 -12.33 -34.59
CA GLU A 850 -28.35 -13.43 -34.02
C GLU A 850 -27.82 -14.83 -34.33
N ASN A 851 -27.04 -14.97 -35.41
CA ASN A 851 -26.41 -16.22 -35.86
C ASN A 851 -25.05 -16.51 -35.21
N SER A 852 -24.51 -15.57 -34.41
CA SER A 852 -23.25 -15.77 -33.73
C SER A 852 -23.48 -16.53 -32.41
N ASN A 853 -23.12 -17.82 -32.37
CA ASN A 853 -23.07 -18.61 -31.13
C ASN A 853 -21.86 -18.24 -30.25
N ALA A 854 -21.24 -17.08 -30.47
CA ALA A 854 -19.93 -16.72 -29.93
C ALA A 854 -19.90 -16.73 -28.39
N PHE A 855 -20.93 -16.21 -27.71
CA PHE A 855 -21.00 -16.21 -26.24
C PHE A 855 -21.38 -17.57 -25.64
N GLN A 856 -22.07 -18.44 -26.38
CA GLN A 856 -22.52 -19.74 -25.86
C GLN A 856 -21.36 -20.70 -25.55
N HIS A 857 -20.25 -20.57 -26.27
CA HIS A 857 -19.06 -21.40 -26.09
C HIS A 857 -18.16 -20.91 -24.94
N LEU A 858 -18.34 -19.68 -24.46
CA LEU A 858 -17.54 -19.03 -23.41
C LEU A 858 -18.09 -19.32 -22.00
N THR A 859 -18.27 -20.60 -21.67
CA THR A 859 -18.96 -21.06 -20.45
C THR A 859 -18.27 -20.73 -19.14
N ILE A 860 -16.98 -20.39 -19.16
CA ILE A 860 -16.19 -20.02 -17.97
C ILE A 860 -15.82 -18.53 -17.93
N LEU A 861 -16.36 -17.72 -18.85
CA LEU A 861 -16.02 -16.30 -18.94
C LEU A 861 -16.42 -15.56 -17.66
N GLN A 862 -15.48 -14.85 -17.05
CA GLN A 862 -15.67 -14.11 -15.80
C GLN A 862 -15.74 -12.60 -16.03
N GLU A 863 -14.99 -12.06 -17.00
CA GLU A 863 -14.94 -10.62 -17.30
C GLU A 863 -15.27 -10.34 -18.77
N LEU A 864 -16.25 -9.45 -19.01
CA LEU A 864 -16.61 -8.96 -20.33
C LEU A 864 -16.46 -7.44 -20.38
N HIS A 865 -15.59 -6.94 -21.25
CA HIS A 865 -15.34 -5.53 -21.46
C HIS A 865 -15.85 -5.11 -22.84
N ILE A 866 -16.67 -4.06 -22.89
CA ILE A 866 -17.20 -3.45 -24.12
C ILE A 866 -16.77 -1.99 -24.11
N LEU A 867 -15.90 -1.61 -25.05
CA LEU A 867 -15.26 -0.30 -25.05
C LEU A 867 -15.54 0.48 -26.34
N ARG A 868 -15.86 1.77 -26.20
CA ARG A 868 -15.97 2.78 -27.27
C ARG A 868 -16.87 2.33 -28.43
N CYS A 869 -18.13 2.02 -28.10
CA CYS A 869 -19.17 1.66 -29.06
C CYS A 869 -20.24 2.76 -29.09
N SER A 870 -20.30 3.52 -30.18
CA SER A 870 -21.18 4.68 -30.32
C SER A 870 -22.58 4.34 -30.86
N LYS A 871 -22.73 3.22 -31.58
CA LYS A 871 -23.95 2.83 -32.30
C LYS A 871 -24.70 1.66 -31.65
N ILE A 872 -24.06 0.95 -30.72
CA ILE A 872 -24.66 -0.25 -30.10
C ILE A 872 -25.72 0.17 -29.07
N GLU A 873 -26.99 -0.08 -29.39
CA GLU A 873 -28.12 0.27 -28.53
C GLU A 873 -28.42 -0.75 -27.43
N SER A 874 -28.06 -2.01 -27.63
CA SER A 874 -28.38 -3.08 -26.68
C SER A 874 -27.37 -4.22 -26.75
N LEU A 875 -27.29 -4.98 -25.66
CA LEU A 875 -26.55 -6.25 -25.61
C LEU A 875 -27.57 -7.40 -25.69
N PRO A 876 -27.15 -8.60 -26.10
CA PRO A 876 -27.98 -9.80 -26.05
C PRO A 876 -28.13 -10.25 -24.60
N GLU A 877 -28.94 -9.52 -23.84
CA GLU A 877 -29.15 -9.63 -22.40
C GLU A 877 -29.44 -11.08 -21.96
N ASP A 878 -30.19 -11.83 -22.78
CA ASP A 878 -30.61 -13.21 -22.51
C ASP A 878 -29.58 -14.28 -22.93
N ARG A 879 -28.47 -13.89 -23.59
CA ARG A 879 -27.40 -14.80 -24.08
C ARG A 879 -26.04 -14.57 -23.43
N LEU A 880 -25.95 -13.73 -22.39
CA LEU A 880 -24.70 -13.52 -21.65
C LEU A 880 -24.36 -14.76 -20.81
N PRO A 881 -23.08 -15.14 -20.66
CA PRO A 881 -22.68 -16.29 -19.86
C PRO A 881 -23.07 -16.12 -18.39
N SER A 882 -23.65 -17.16 -17.78
CA SER A 882 -24.00 -17.15 -16.36
C SER A 882 -22.79 -17.14 -15.42
N SER A 883 -21.60 -17.48 -15.94
CA SER A 883 -20.32 -17.41 -15.22
C SER A 883 -19.80 -15.98 -15.03
N LEU A 884 -20.42 -14.98 -15.66
CA LEU A 884 -19.92 -13.62 -15.71
C LEU A 884 -19.96 -12.97 -14.32
N LEU A 885 -18.80 -12.52 -13.86
CA LEU A 885 -18.61 -11.84 -12.57
C LEU A 885 -18.54 -10.32 -12.75
N LEU A 886 -18.02 -9.86 -13.89
CA LEU A 886 -17.81 -8.46 -14.21
C LEU A 886 -18.26 -8.14 -15.64
N LEU A 887 -19.15 -7.15 -15.77
CA LEU A 887 -19.45 -6.46 -17.03
C LEU A 887 -18.91 -5.03 -16.97
N ARG A 888 -17.99 -4.68 -17.88
CA ARG A 888 -17.46 -3.32 -18.02
C ARG A 888 -17.92 -2.73 -19.34
N ILE A 889 -18.62 -1.60 -19.27
CA ILE A 889 -19.02 -0.76 -20.40
C ILE A 889 -18.29 0.56 -20.25
N GLN A 890 -17.56 1.00 -21.28
CA GLN A 890 -16.80 2.25 -21.23
C GLN A 890 -16.91 3.00 -22.55
N ASP A 891 -17.18 4.30 -22.50
CA ASP A 891 -17.31 5.18 -23.65
C ASP A 891 -18.37 4.68 -24.66
N CYS A 892 -19.49 4.13 -24.18
CA CYS A 892 -20.57 3.56 -24.98
C CYS A 892 -21.90 4.29 -24.71
N PRO A 893 -22.14 5.48 -25.30
CA PRO A 893 -23.20 6.40 -24.85
C PRO A 893 -24.62 5.81 -24.89
N LEU A 894 -24.93 4.98 -25.89
CA LEU A 894 -26.26 4.36 -26.02
C LEU A 894 -26.48 3.24 -24.98
N LEU A 895 -25.46 2.39 -24.77
CA LEU A 895 -25.49 1.37 -23.71
C LEU A 895 -25.53 2.00 -22.31
N GLU A 896 -24.78 3.08 -22.11
CA GLU A 896 -24.81 3.88 -20.90
C GLU A 896 -26.22 4.40 -20.64
N ALA A 897 -26.85 5.10 -21.61
CA ALA A 897 -28.20 5.63 -21.46
C ALA A 897 -29.26 4.53 -21.16
N ARG A 898 -29.05 3.32 -21.70
CA ARG A 898 -29.91 2.16 -21.46
C ARG A 898 -29.76 1.58 -20.06
N TYR A 899 -28.53 1.36 -19.60
CA TYR A 899 -28.24 0.64 -18.35
C TYR A 899 -27.99 1.53 -17.12
N ASN A 900 -27.78 2.83 -17.28
CA ASN A 900 -27.48 3.73 -16.15
C ASN A 900 -28.67 3.89 -15.18
N ASN A 901 -29.92 3.67 -15.65
CA ASN A 901 -31.10 3.78 -14.78
C ASN A 901 -31.51 2.43 -14.16
N ARG A 902 -31.19 2.25 -12.87
CA ARG A 902 -31.50 1.06 -12.06
C ARG A 902 -33.00 0.73 -11.94
N ARG A 903 -33.90 1.66 -12.28
CA ARG A 903 -35.36 1.46 -12.21
C ARG A 903 -35.99 1.04 -13.54
N LYS A 904 -35.20 0.97 -14.64
CA LYS A 904 -35.68 0.52 -15.95
C LYS A 904 -35.62 -1.01 -16.07
N THR A 905 -36.57 -1.57 -16.81
CA THR A 905 -36.70 -3.01 -17.11
C THR A 905 -35.42 -3.63 -17.68
N HIS A 906 -34.67 -2.91 -18.49
CA HIS A 906 -33.44 -3.43 -19.12
C HIS A 906 -32.30 -3.71 -18.13
N PHE A 907 -32.15 -2.91 -17.07
CA PHE A 907 -31.13 -3.16 -16.05
C PHE A 907 -31.39 -4.46 -15.29
N SER A 908 -32.67 -4.82 -15.09
CA SER A 908 -33.04 -6.05 -14.38
C SER A 908 -32.48 -7.30 -15.06
N LYS A 909 -32.34 -7.30 -16.38
CA LYS A 909 -31.83 -8.43 -17.13
C LYS A 909 -30.33 -8.66 -16.96
N ILE A 910 -29.53 -7.61 -16.71
CA ILE A 910 -28.09 -7.73 -16.43
C ILE A 910 -27.78 -7.73 -14.92
N SER A 911 -28.76 -7.44 -14.07
CA SER A 911 -28.57 -7.30 -12.62
C SER A 911 -28.14 -8.58 -11.88
N HIS A 912 -28.23 -9.73 -12.54
CA HIS A 912 -27.70 -11.00 -12.02
C HIS A 912 -26.17 -11.03 -11.98
N ILE A 913 -25.50 -10.16 -12.76
CA ILE A 913 -24.04 -10.05 -12.78
C ILE A 913 -23.57 -9.36 -11.49
N PRO A 914 -22.67 -9.99 -10.71
CA PRO A 914 -22.24 -9.46 -9.41
C PRO A 914 -21.60 -8.08 -9.45
N THR A 915 -20.97 -7.69 -10.56
CA THR A 915 -20.33 -6.39 -10.73
C THR A 915 -20.59 -5.83 -12.12
N ILE A 916 -21.14 -4.61 -12.17
CA ILE A 916 -21.34 -3.87 -13.41
C ILE A 916 -20.62 -2.53 -13.28
N ARG A 917 -19.66 -2.26 -14.17
CA ARG A 917 -18.98 -0.97 -14.28
C ARG A 917 -19.42 -0.27 -15.55
N ILE A 918 -19.98 0.92 -15.43
CA ILE A 918 -20.35 1.78 -16.55
C ILE A 918 -19.54 3.07 -16.40
N ASN A 919 -18.54 3.27 -17.25
CA ASN A 919 -17.54 4.33 -17.10
C ASN A 919 -16.89 4.32 -15.70
N GLU A 920 -17.09 5.38 -14.92
CA GLU A 920 -16.61 5.49 -13.54
C GLU A 920 -17.61 4.97 -12.49
N ASP A 921 -18.86 4.71 -12.89
CA ASP A 921 -19.89 4.19 -12.00
C ASP A 921 -19.73 2.68 -11.81
N VAL A 922 -19.55 2.26 -10.55
CA VAL A 922 -19.45 0.84 -10.18
C VAL A 922 -20.67 0.43 -9.38
N ILE A 923 -21.32 -0.63 -9.84
CA ILE A 923 -22.51 -1.23 -9.24
C ILE A 923 -22.16 -2.63 -8.77
N ILE A 924 -22.24 -2.84 -7.45
CA ILE A 924 -21.91 -4.09 -6.72
C ILE A 924 -22.82 -4.31 -5.51
#